data_AF-A0A1V6YNN1-F1
#
_entry.id   AF-A0A1V6YNN1-F1
#
_cell.length_a   1.000
_cell.length_b   1.000
_cell.length_c   1.000
_cell.angle_alpha   90.00
_cell.angle_beta   90.00
_cell.angle_gamma   90.00
#
_symmetry.space_group_name_H-M   'P 1'
#
loop_
_entity.id
_entity.type
_entity.pdbx_description
1 polymer ?
#
loop_
_entity_poly.entity_id
_entity_poly.type
_entity_poly.pdbx_seq_one_letter_code
_entity_poly.pdbx_strand_id
1 'polypeptide(L)'
;MTEGLGQVERTKRHPLSCVPCRQRKVKCDRNQPCEMCVLKGRSSDCTYTPKITKRPGQHRFRPVQDRARYLDSAIGSLAERQEMAQPPCTSSPDGEFQSTEGSVGRIRTQQGETNYVGAEHWAAIAGDNDRSPDLLMGTRSAVTLEELLHAVPSRTVVDRLISRYFNTMDFFALITHAPTFEKEYNCFWEDPSSVSLNWLSILYSMMSIASCHSSFSSEPKDGNSQSREDISFFRLRSAQCLVLSDYTKPTVNTVEALLLYFFGQHIERQKNQFANYLVFTTVVRVAMRAGYHRDSLHFQGISAFTGEYRRRVWLVLLQFDILMSFEVGLPRTINEVETDTELPRILRDGDLTPEMSQLPPSRPEDDSILCHMIVRVGILRVLGKIQDRAVSIHPLSYDIVIQIDQSLDEQYDSVPPSLKAHHGYAITETPTSLLQRLMIDLLFQKARCSLHRRFIHSQPKSHRKCIDASLRIIHHQSYIYHECRPGGFLWGYKWKVICAASYDFLLAAIIICLGITPQNGSGQNVPPCVDPDSYGGPGKLLKALEESYMIWTEWSSEIHEARVVSDIVKSVLKRVKGQRTMVPFDNDDMENFSPLSTDIFADIIDLNGGIDWSGAAFDSPAMNKDLESSSAEELKPPVQQNGKISDYEKGLVGWDSEEDPHNPQNFPDKRKWMILGMVSVITFLSPLASSIPAPGTSLMNSEFGVTSTILASFSVSVFVLGFTLGPLILSPLSEIYGRQPVLNVMDVFFTLWQIGCALAPNIASLIVFRFLAGVGGSACLSVGGGVIADLFPIHQRGKANAMFTIGPLIGPVLGPLLGGFISQRAGWRWVYWFLLITCGVMTCVNFVVGQETNPSVLIHRKMKALRKEPGQEHFQSLYPAKTPALVVQSIMRPLRIMSSPMLFLLALYMSFVFGLLYLIFTTTTTLFTDSYGWSLELTGLAYLGIGIGFCAGNFTVAKISDPTVVRLTKANEGVYHPEMRLAPCLFFAPFIPISFFWYGWTADKHVHWIVPIIGLLPFGFGGVGIFASIQTYFIDASGAYAASAVAGLTAMRCLFGAFLPLAGPIPLTRDDWCYARLTGRR
;
A
#
# COMPACT_ATOMS: atom_id res chain seq x y z
N MET A 1 -70.27 12.93 -8.59
CA MET A 1 -69.69 13.34 -7.31
C MET A 1 -68.42 14.14 -7.60
N THR A 2 -68.63 15.45 -7.66
CA THR A 2 -67.76 16.54 -7.18
C THR A 2 -66.94 16.11 -5.96
N GLU A 3 -65.76 16.60 -5.61
CA GLU A 3 -64.96 17.80 -5.86
C GLU A 3 -63.60 17.48 -5.21
N GLY A 4 -62.47 18.02 -5.64
CA GLY A 4 -61.96 19.16 -4.88
C GLY A 4 -60.46 19.33 -5.10
N LEU A 5 -60.12 20.50 -5.59
CA LEU A 5 -58.78 21.00 -5.89
C LEU A 5 -57.92 21.07 -4.62
N GLY A 6 -56.69 20.55 -4.70
CA GLY A 6 -55.65 20.78 -3.69
C GLY A 6 -55.22 22.25 -3.69
N GLN A 7 -55.49 22.96 -2.58
CA GLN A 7 -54.90 24.28 -2.31
C GLN A 7 -53.39 24.13 -2.07
N VAL A 8 -52.61 24.90 -2.83
CA VAL A 8 -51.17 25.10 -2.60
C VAL A 8 -51.00 26.03 -1.40
N GLU A 9 -50.53 25.51 -0.26
CA GLU A 9 -50.04 26.34 0.84
C GLU A 9 -48.77 27.10 0.40
N ARG A 10 -48.90 28.41 0.21
CA ARG A 10 -47.73 29.29 0.04
C ARG A 10 -47.02 29.46 1.39
N THR A 11 -45.77 29.01 1.45
CA THR A 11 -44.87 29.23 2.59
C THR A 11 -44.69 30.73 2.86
N LYS A 12 -45.03 31.18 4.09
CA LYS A 12 -44.82 32.56 4.55
C LYS A 12 -43.32 32.85 4.62
N ARG A 13 -42.84 33.82 3.83
CA ARG A 13 -41.43 34.28 3.84
C ARG A 13 -41.10 34.99 5.15
N HIS A 14 -39.89 34.72 5.66
CA HIS A 14 -39.37 35.37 6.86
C HIS A 14 -39.18 36.89 6.63
N PRO A 15 -39.68 37.76 7.52
CA PRO A 15 -39.52 39.20 7.40
C PRO A 15 -38.05 39.61 7.61
N LEU A 16 -37.53 40.51 6.75
CA LEU A 16 -36.13 40.96 6.74
C LEU A 16 -35.92 42.33 7.42
N SER A 17 -36.98 42.96 7.92
CA SER A 17 -36.98 44.26 8.61
C SER A 17 -37.18 44.07 10.12
N CYS A 18 -36.57 44.93 10.95
CA CYS A 18 -36.77 44.89 12.40
C CYS A 18 -38.24 45.14 12.79
N VAL A 19 -38.64 44.69 13.97
CA VAL A 19 -40.02 44.76 14.48
C VAL A 19 -40.56 46.21 14.49
N PRO A 20 -39.83 47.22 15.00
CA PRO A 20 -40.34 48.60 15.00
C PRO A 20 -40.52 49.19 13.60
N CYS A 21 -39.56 49.00 12.70
CA CYS A 21 -39.66 49.52 11.33
C CYS A 21 -40.78 48.83 10.54
N ARG A 22 -41.00 47.53 10.78
CA ARG A 22 -42.09 46.76 10.16
C ARG A 22 -43.47 47.25 10.62
N GLN A 23 -43.66 47.48 11.92
CA GLN A 23 -44.93 47.97 12.46
C GLN A 23 -45.28 49.36 11.92
N ARG A 24 -44.27 50.21 11.72
CA ARG A 24 -44.45 51.56 11.17
C ARG A 24 -44.41 51.63 9.64
N LYS A 25 -44.21 50.49 8.96
CA LYS A 25 -44.08 50.39 7.50
C LYS A 25 -43.01 51.32 6.90
N VAL A 26 -41.91 51.52 7.62
CA VAL A 26 -40.76 52.32 7.16
C VAL A 26 -39.60 51.43 6.72
N LYS A 27 -38.75 51.94 5.82
CA LYS A 27 -37.62 51.19 5.26
C LYS A 27 -36.56 50.96 6.34
N CYS A 28 -36.13 49.70 6.49
CA CYS A 28 -35.12 49.28 7.45
C CYS A 28 -33.81 48.94 6.71
N ASP A 29 -32.72 49.57 7.13
CA ASP A 29 -31.34 49.42 6.62
C ASP A 29 -30.65 48.14 7.10
N ARG A 30 -31.27 47.40 8.03
CA ARG A 30 -30.84 46.06 8.51
C ARG A 30 -29.59 46.02 9.38
N ASN A 31 -29.05 47.16 9.79
CA ASN A 31 -28.01 47.24 10.81
C ASN A 31 -28.58 46.95 12.21
N GLN A 32 -27.73 46.59 13.17
CA GLN A 32 -28.12 46.36 14.57
C GLN A 32 -27.35 47.30 15.51
N PRO A 33 -28.00 48.32 16.10
CA PRO A 33 -29.37 48.79 15.84
C PRO A 33 -29.50 49.49 14.47
N CYS A 34 -30.68 49.43 13.85
CA CYS A 34 -30.90 50.01 12.52
C CYS A 34 -31.02 51.53 12.61
N GLU A 35 -30.49 52.26 11.63
CA GLU A 35 -30.29 53.71 11.67
C GLU A 35 -31.60 54.48 11.90
N MET A 36 -32.69 54.01 11.31
CA MET A 36 -34.03 54.61 11.50
C MET A 36 -34.56 54.45 12.94
N CYS A 37 -34.17 53.39 13.67
CA CYS A 37 -34.48 53.23 15.09
C CYS A 37 -33.57 54.09 15.98
N VAL A 38 -32.32 54.32 15.57
CA VAL A 38 -31.38 55.22 16.26
C VAL A 38 -31.86 56.67 16.16
N LEU A 39 -32.20 57.14 14.95
CA LEU A 39 -32.72 58.49 14.68
C LEU A 39 -34.02 58.81 15.43
N LYS A 40 -34.79 57.79 15.80
CA LYS A 40 -36.03 57.93 16.58
C LYS A 40 -35.82 57.75 18.09
N GLY A 41 -34.58 57.69 18.56
CA GLY A 41 -34.21 57.59 19.97
C GLY A 41 -34.59 56.26 20.64
N ARG A 42 -34.72 55.17 19.87
CA ARG A 42 -35.16 53.85 20.35
C ARG A 42 -34.26 52.73 19.80
N SER A 43 -32.95 52.92 19.91
CA SER A 43 -31.94 51.93 19.54
C SER A 43 -32.12 50.61 20.30
N SER A 44 -32.53 50.69 21.57
CA SER A 44 -32.81 49.54 22.45
C SER A 44 -33.95 48.62 21.97
N ASP A 45 -34.92 49.18 21.24
CA ASP A 45 -36.13 48.45 20.83
C ASP A 45 -35.96 47.76 19.46
N CYS A 46 -34.80 47.93 18.82
CA CYS A 46 -34.53 47.47 17.46
C CYS A 46 -34.23 45.97 17.38
N THR A 47 -35.26 45.14 17.51
CA THR A 47 -35.16 43.67 17.49
C THR A 47 -35.66 43.05 16.18
N TYR A 48 -35.04 41.94 15.76
CA TYR A 48 -35.44 41.16 14.58
C TYR A 48 -36.09 39.84 15.03
N THR A 49 -37.10 39.37 14.29
CA THR A 49 -37.76 38.09 14.63
C THR A 49 -36.77 36.93 14.44
N PRO A 50 -36.60 36.04 15.44
CA PRO A 50 -35.70 34.88 15.33
C PRO A 50 -36.27 33.81 14.38
N LYS A 51 -35.40 33.12 13.65
CA LYS A 51 -35.77 32.02 12.75
C LYS A 51 -36.31 30.83 13.55
N ILE A 52 -37.49 30.32 13.17
CA ILE A 52 -38.08 29.12 13.78
C ILE A 52 -37.31 27.87 13.31
N THR A 53 -36.54 27.27 14.20
CA THR A 53 -36.04 25.89 14.06
C THR A 53 -37.04 24.92 14.67
N LYS A 54 -37.59 23.99 13.86
CA LYS A 54 -38.52 22.95 14.33
C LYS A 54 -37.84 22.04 15.38
N ARG A 55 -38.53 21.76 16.49
CA ARG A 55 -38.20 20.69 17.47
C ARG A 55 -39.11 19.47 17.23
N PRO A 56 -38.66 18.22 17.52
CA PRO A 56 -39.43 17.00 17.31
C PRO A 56 -40.13 16.50 18.58
N GLY A 57 -41.27 15.84 18.40
CA GLY A 57 -41.88 14.98 19.43
C GLY A 57 -43.31 14.52 19.10
N GLN A 58 -43.47 13.37 18.45
CA GLN A 58 -44.37 12.26 18.85
C GLN A 58 -44.30 11.09 17.85
N HIS A 59 -44.21 9.88 18.39
CA HIS A 59 -43.72 8.66 17.77
C HIS A 59 -44.65 8.03 16.71
N ARG A 60 -44.03 7.52 15.63
CA ARG A 60 -44.42 6.25 15.01
C ARG A 60 -43.16 5.53 14.48
N PHE A 61 -42.95 4.31 14.94
CA PHE A 61 -41.92 3.29 14.63
C PHE A 61 -41.07 3.45 13.35
N ARG A 62 -39.73 3.33 13.49
CA ARG A 62 -38.83 2.37 12.78
C ARG A 62 -37.37 2.43 13.31
N PRO A 63 -36.58 1.34 13.26
CA PRO A 63 -35.35 1.16 14.05
C PRO A 63 -34.03 1.17 13.24
N VAL A 64 -32.90 1.21 13.95
CA VAL A 64 -31.49 1.02 13.52
C VAL A 64 -30.69 2.28 13.14
N GLN A 65 -30.48 3.20 14.11
CA GLN A 65 -29.34 4.15 14.10
C GLN A 65 -29.04 4.85 15.44
N ASP A 66 -29.83 4.64 16.51
CA ASP A 66 -29.70 5.36 17.80
C ASP A 66 -28.83 4.69 18.89
N ARG A 67 -28.09 3.62 18.60
CA ARG A 67 -27.23 2.97 19.62
C ARG A 67 -25.88 3.68 19.83
N ALA A 68 -25.54 4.67 19.00
CA ALA A 68 -24.26 5.38 19.05
C ALA A 68 -24.30 6.73 19.80
N ARG A 69 -25.47 7.30 20.11
CA ARG A 69 -25.58 8.63 20.78
C ARG A 69 -25.92 8.58 22.27
N TYR A 70 -26.29 7.40 22.79
CA TYR A 70 -26.54 7.21 24.23
C TYR A 70 -25.24 7.17 25.06
N LEU A 71 -24.09 6.91 24.42
CA LEU A 71 -22.78 6.92 25.08
C LEU A 71 -22.19 8.34 25.23
N ASP A 72 -22.47 9.26 24.31
CA ASP A 72 -21.94 10.64 24.39
C ASP A 72 -22.67 11.51 25.41
N SER A 73 -23.98 11.29 25.64
CA SER A 73 -24.72 12.09 26.63
C SER A 73 -24.51 11.65 28.08
N ALA A 74 -24.00 10.44 28.32
CA ALA A 74 -23.67 9.94 29.66
C ALA A 74 -22.31 10.47 30.17
N ILE A 75 -21.44 10.98 29.28
CA ILE A 75 -20.12 11.51 29.63
C ILE A 75 -20.16 13.04 29.86
N GLY A 76 -21.12 13.76 29.26
CA GLY A 76 -21.26 15.21 29.46
C GLY A 76 -21.85 15.63 30.82
N SER A 77 -22.71 14.81 31.45
CA SER A 77 -23.41 15.19 32.69
C SER A 77 -22.61 14.98 33.99
N LEU A 78 -21.33 14.57 33.90
CA LEU A 78 -20.40 14.54 35.03
C LEU A 78 -19.46 15.75 35.06
N ALA A 79 -19.41 16.57 34.00
CA ALA A 79 -18.48 17.69 33.88
C ALA A 79 -19.04 19.06 34.38
N GLU A 80 -20.30 19.15 34.79
CA GLU A 80 -20.95 20.43 35.15
C GLU A 80 -21.40 20.52 36.62
N ARG A 81 -20.80 19.74 37.53
CA ARG A 81 -21.10 19.78 38.98
C ARG A 81 -19.97 20.23 39.90
N GLN A 82 -18.84 20.72 39.39
CA GLN A 82 -17.79 21.29 40.25
C GLN A 82 -17.20 22.55 39.63
N GLU A 83 -17.87 23.69 39.82
CA GLU A 83 -17.21 25.00 39.89
C GLU A 83 -18.13 26.04 40.54
N MET A 84 -18.28 25.96 41.86
CA MET A 84 -18.61 27.11 42.71
C MET A 84 -18.29 26.78 44.18
N ALA A 85 -17.03 26.95 44.57
CA ALA A 85 -16.59 27.34 45.93
C ALA A 85 -15.05 27.31 46.03
N GLN A 86 -14.41 28.49 46.06
CA GLN A 86 -13.17 28.68 46.82
C GLN A 86 -13.55 29.18 48.22
N PRO A 87 -12.83 28.78 49.29
CA PRO A 87 -11.85 29.71 49.89
C PRO A 87 -10.62 28.93 50.50
N PRO A 88 -9.76 29.49 51.36
CA PRO A 88 -8.36 29.74 51.04
C PRO A 88 -7.34 28.91 51.87
N CYS A 89 -6.08 28.96 51.43
CA CYS A 89 -4.84 28.73 52.18
C CYS A 89 -4.32 27.30 52.42
N THR A 90 -3.00 27.21 52.16
CA THR A 90 -1.92 26.46 52.83
C THR A 90 -1.51 25.04 52.41
N SER A 91 -0.21 24.97 52.05
CA SER A 91 0.77 23.86 52.09
C SER A 91 0.60 22.63 51.17
N SER A 92 1.60 22.48 50.28
CA SER A 92 2.16 21.24 49.69
C SER A 92 2.38 20.12 50.73
N PRO A 93 2.50 18.81 50.38
CA PRO A 93 3.32 18.32 49.25
C PRO A 93 2.87 17.03 48.50
N ASP A 94 3.52 16.83 47.35
CA ASP A 94 3.87 15.60 46.61
C ASP A 94 2.79 14.58 46.21
N GLY A 95 2.71 14.34 44.89
CA GLY A 95 1.97 13.25 44.28
C GLY A 95 2.19 13.20 42.76
N GLU A 96 3.16 12.40 42.34
CA GLU A 96 3.47 12.07 40.95
C GLU A 96 2.29 11.46 40.19
N PHE A 97 2.20 11.75 38.89
CA PHE A 97 1.47 10.93 37.92
C PHE A 97 2.41 10.57 36.76
N GLN A 98 2.83 9.32 36.73
CA GLN A 98 3.61 8.69 35.65
C GLN A 98 2.69 8.17 34.52
N SER A 99 3.26 8.20 33.32
CA SER A 99 2.81 7.87 31.95
C SER A 99 2.05 6.54 31.72
N THR A 100 1.04 6.56 30.83
CA THR A 100 0.36 5.36 30.27
C THR A 100 0.12 5.45 28.75
N GLU A 101 1.16 5.59 27.93
CA GLU A 101 1.05 5.69 26.45
C GLU A 101 1.41 4.39 25.65
N GLY A 102 1.56 3.23 26.30
CA GLY A 102 2.13 2.03 25.65
C GLY A 102 1.19 0.90 25.20
N SER A 103 -0.13 0.94 25.39
CA SER A 103 -0.93 -0.31 25.53
C SER A 103 -1.79 -0.80 24.35
N VAL A 104 -1.98 -0.05 23.26
CA VAL A 104 -3.03 -0.33 22.24
C VAL A 104 -2.48 -0.74 20.86
N GLY A 105 -1.22 -1.19 20.76
CA GLY A 105 -0.55 -1.41 19.47
C GLY A 105 -0.13 -0.08 18.84
N ARG A 106 0.64 -0.14 17.74
CA ARG A 106 1.23 1.04 17.10
C ARG A 106 0.95 1.04 15.61
N ILE A 107 0.50 2.16 15.10
CA ILE A 107 0.42 2.38 13.66
C ILE A 107 1.79 2.91 13.23
N ARG A 108 2.53 2.10 12.48
CA ARG A 108 3.77 2.53 11.82
C ARG A 108 3.41 3.15 10.49
N THR A 109 3.90 4.36 10.28
CA THR A 109 3.81 5.07 9.01
C THR A 109 5.18 5.04 8.35
N GLN A 110 5.35 4.18 7.35
CA GLN A 110 6.57 4.13 6.53
C GLN A 110 6.19 4.29 5.06
N GLN A 111 6.84 5.22 4.34
CA GLN A 111 6.71 5.35 2.88
C GLN A 111 5.26 5.45 2.33
N GLY A 112 4.33 6.02 3.09
CA GLY A 112 2.92 6.17 2.68
C GLY A 112 2.03 4.95 2.96
N GLU A 113 2.54 3.92 3.61
CA GLU A 113 1.78 2.78 4.13
C GLU A 113 1.58 2.91 5.64
N THR A 114 0.33 2.73 6.08
CA THR A 114 -0.01 2.61 7.50
C THR A 114 -0.09 1.14 7.86
N ASN A 115 0.91 0.65 8.58
CA ASN A 115 0.96 -0.71 9.07
C ASN A 115 0.63 -0.71 10.55
N TYR A 116 -0.55 -1.21 10.90
CA TYR A 116 -0.89 -1.48 12.29
C TYR A 116 -0.09 -2.68 12.79
N VAL A 117 0.76 -2.45 13.79
CA VAL A 117 1.49 -3.48 14.51
C VAL A 117 0.82 -3.61 15.87
N GLY A 118 0.03 -4.66 16.06
CA GLY A 118 -0.53 -4.97 17.37
C GLY A 118 0.58 -5.13 18.40
N ALA A 119 0.29 -4.85 19.68
CA ALA A 119 1.28 -5.03 20.75
C ALA A 119 1.82 -6.48 20.83
N GLU A 120 1.05 -7.44 20.33
CA GLU A 120 1.38 -8.87 20.26
C GLU A 120 2.05 -9.28 18.92
N HIS A 121 2.19 -8.37 17.94
CA HIS A 121 2.66 -8.69 16.59
C HIS A 121 4.20 -8.77 16.50
N TRP A 122 4.74 -9.95 16.76
CA TRP A 122 6.19 -10.21 16.73
C TRP A 122 6.77 -10.32 15.32
N ALA A 123 5.96 -10.65 14.31
CA ALA A 123 6.43 -10.85 12.93
C ALA A 123 6.79 -9.54 12.19
N ALA A 124 6.33 -8.36 12.65
CA ALA A 124 6.75 -7.05 12.12
C ALA A 124 8.25 -6.72 12.33
N ILE A 125 9.01 -7.63 12.95
CA ILE A 125 10.46 -7.55 13.10
C ILE A 125 11.18 -8.10 11.85
N ALA A 126 10.53 -8.99 11.08
CA ALA A 126 11.05 -9.50 9.82
C ALA A 126 10.30 -8.85 8.65
N GLY A 127 10.98 -8.08 7.82
CA GLY A 127 10.33 -7.36 6.70
C GLY A 127 9.68 -8.31 5.69
N ASP A 128 8.44 -8.02 5.31
CA ASP A 128 7.69 -8.71 4.25
C ASP A 128 8.21 -8.26 2.87
N ASN A 129 9.04 -9.08 2.21
CA ASN A 129 9.65 -8.76 0.91
C ASN A 129 9.27 -9.74 -0.21
N ASP A 130 8.26 -10.60 -0.02
CA ASP A 130 7.90 -11.67 -0.96
C ASP A 130 6.53 -11.52 -1.62
N ARG A 131 6.42 -12.12 -2.82
CA ARG A 131 5.23 -12.09 -3.71
C ARG A 131 3.94 -12.50 -3.00
N SER A 132 2.90 -11.67 -3.14
CA SER A 132 1.55 -11.89 -2.62
C SER A 132 0.88 -13.18 -3.16
N PRO A 133 -0.11 -13.76 -2.43
CA PRO A 133 -0.83 -14.99 -2.81
C PRO A 133 -1.42 -14.97 -4.22
N ASP A 134 -1.22 -16.05 -4.99
CA ASP A 134 -1.74 -16.19 -6.36
C ASP A 134 -3.28 -16.11 -6.41
N LEU A 135 -3.97 -16.64 -5.39
CA LEU A 135 -5.43 -16.60 -5.26
C LEU A 135 -6.00 -15.17 -5.15
N LEU A 136 -5.31 -14.24 -4.46
CA LEU A 136 -5.80 -12.87 -4.25
C LEU A 136 -5.42 -11.92 -5.39
N MET A 137 -4.26 -12.13 -6.01
CA MET A 137 -3.74 -11.25 -7.06
C MET A 137 -4.26 -11.58 -8.47
N GLY A 138 -5.00 -12.68 -8.62
CA GLY A 138 -5.51 -13.18 -9.88
C GLY A 138 -4.44 -13.89 -10.71
N THR A 139 -4.81 -15.03 -11.29
CA THR A 139 -3.91 -15.79 -12.16
C THR A 139 -3.82 -15.12 -13.55
N ARG A 140 -2.61 -15.00 -14.11
CA ARG A 140 -2.31 -14.20 -15.32
C ARG A 140 -2.77 -14.84 -16.64
N SER A 141 -3.44 -15.99 -16.61
CA SER A 141 -3.82 -16.76 -17.81
C SER A 141 -5.12 -17.51 -17.58
N ALA A 142 -6.05 -17.44 -18.55
CA ALA A 142 -7.22 -18.29 -18.58
C ALA A 142 -6.77 -19.73 -18.87
N VAL A 143 -7.16 -20.67 -18.01
CA VAL A 143 -6.79 -22.10 -18.12
C VAL A 143 -8.07 -22.92 -18.20
N THR A 144 -8.07 -23.98 -19.00
CA THR A 144 -9.24 -24.88 -19.16
C THR A 144 -9.16 -26.11 -18.23
N LEU A 145 -10.29 -26.79 -18.00
CA LEU A 145 -10.31 -28.04 -17.23
C LEU A 145 -9.41 -29.11 -17.86
N GLU A 146 -9.40 -29.21 -19.20
CA GLU A 146 -8.56 -30.17 -19.93
C GLU A 146 -7.07 -29.94 -19.66
N GLU A 147 -6.63 -28.68 -19.68
CA GLU A 147 -5.24 -28.32 -19.36
C GLU A 147 -4.87 -28.64 -17.91
N LEU A 148 -5.81 -28.51 -16.97
CA LEU A 148 -5.62 -28.88 -15.57
C LEU A 148 -5.54 -30.39 -15.37
N LEU A 149 -6.29 -31.18 -16.14
CA LEU A 149 -6.23 -32.64 -16.10
C LEU A 149 -4.92 -33.15 -16.72
N HIS A 150 -4.49 -32.57 -17.84
CA HIS A 150 -3.21 -32.90 -18.48
C HIS A 150 -1.98 -32.52 -17.64
N ALA A 151 -2.13 -31.57 -16.72
CA ALA A 151 -1.06 -31.15 -15.82
C ALA A 151 -0.85 -32.10 -14.62
N VAL A 152 -1.72 -33.10 -14.42
CA VAL A 152 -1.56 -34.08 -13.33
C VAL A 152 -0.39 -35.03 -13.65
N PRO A 153 0.58 -35.22 -12.73
CA PRO A 153 1.69 -36.15 -12.93
C PRO A 153 1.25 -37.61 -13.09
N SER A 154 2.18 -38.51 -13.43
CA SER A 154 1.89 -39.94 -13.50
C SER A 154 1.36 -40.50 -12.17
N ARG A 155 0.43 -41.45 -12.24
CA ARG A 155 -0.18 -42.09 -11.05
C ARG A 155 0.84 -42.55 -10.01
N THR A 156 1.97 -43.09 -10.43
CA THR A 156 3.07 -43.51 -9.55
C THR A 156 3.65 -42.39 -8.69
N VAL A 157 3.74 -41.16 -9.24
CA VAL A 157 4.21 -39.98 -8.52
C VAL A 157 3.13 -39.48 -7.56
N VAL A 158 1.89 -39.42 -8.04
CA VAL A 158 0.74 -38.98 -7.23
C VAL A 158 0.51 -39.92 -6.04
N ASP A 159 0.51 -41.24 -6.24
CA ASP A 159 0.35 -42.25 -5.18
C ASP A 159 1.35 -42.05 -4.04
N ARG A 160 2.63 -41.80 -4.37
CA ARG A 160 3.69 -41.54 -3.38
C ARG A 160 3.44 -40.25 -2.60
N LEU A 161 3.06 -39.17 -3.28
CA LEU A 161 2.80 -37.88 -2.64
C LEU A 161 1.56 -37.92 -1.75
N ILE A 162 0.47 -38.55 -2.19
CA ILE A 162 -0.76 -38.71 -1.42
C ILE A 162 -0.55 -39.63 -0.21
N SER A 163 0.17 -40.74 -0.38
CA SER A 163 0.55 -41.61 0.74
C SER A 163 1.35 -40.84 1.78
N ARG A 164 2.32 -40.02 1.34
CA ARG A 164 3.09 -39.15 2.24
C ARG A 164 2.22 -38.11 2.93
N TYR A 165 1.23 -37.54 2.25
CA TYR A 165 0.29 -36.60 2.86
C TYR A 165 -0.43 -37.25 4.06
N PHE A 166 -1.14 -38.36 3.87
CA PHE A 166 -1.90 -39.00 4.96
C PHE A 166 -1.04 -39.56 6.09
N ASN A 167 0.19 -40.01 5.79
CA ASN A 167 1.08 -40.61 6.80
C ASN A 167 1.90 -39.58 7.60
N THR A 168 2.05 -38.36 7.10
CA THR A 168 2.96 -37.37 7.72
C THR A 168 2.26 -36.09 8.17
N MET A 169 1.05 -35.80 7.69
CA MET A 169 0.39 -34.51 7.85
C MET A 169 -0.84 -34.56 8.78
N ASP A 170 -0.59 -34.88 10.05
CA ASP A 170 -1.61 -35.26 11.05
C ASP A 170 -2.82 -34.29 11.13
N PHE A 171 -2.60 -32.97 11.09
CA PHE A 171 -3.68 -31.98 11.20
C PHE A 171 -4.45 -31.76 9.90
N PHE A 172 -3.77 -31.85 8.75
CA PHE A 172 -4.38 -31.62 7.44
C PHE A 172 -5.25 -32.81 7.01
N ALA A 173 -4.90 -34.01 7.49
CA ALA A 173 -5.71 -35.20 7.29
C ALA A 173 -7.15 -35.04 7.82
N LEU A 174 -7.40 -34.23 8.85
CA LEU A 174 -8.75 -33.99 9.39
C LEU A 174 -9.67 -33.19 8.45
N ILE A 175 -9.10 -32.53 7.42
CA ILE A 175 -9.85 -31.72 6.46
C ILE A 175 -10.51 -32.60 5.40
N THR A 176 -10.03 -33.84 5.22
CA THR A 176 -10.49 -34.77 4.19
C THR A 176 -10.71 -36.16 4.76
N HIS A 177 -11.87 -36.75 4.51
CA HIS A 177 -12.17 -38.10 4.99
C HIS A 177 -11.41 -39.14 4.14
N ALA A 178 -10.37 -39.75 4.71
CA ALA A 178 -9.42 -40.58 3.95
C ALA A 178 -10.09 -41.72 3.15
N PRO A 179 -11.04 -42.51 3.73
CA PRO A 179 -11.72 -43.58 2.98
C PRO A 179 -12.59 -43.08 1.81
N THR A 180 -13.21 -41.90 1.95
CA THR A 180 -14.00 -41.32 0.85
C THR A 180 -13.07 -40.81 -0.24
N PHE A 181 -12.00 -40.10 0.15
CA PHE A 181 -11.01 -39.61 -0.79
C PHE A 181 -10.34 -40.73 -1.58
N GLU A 182 -10.00 -41.86 -0.94
CA GLU A 182 -9.40 -43.02 -1.61
C GLU A 182 -10.33 -43.62 -2.68
N LYS A 183 -11.64 -43.71 -2.39
CA LYS A 183 -12.63 -44.15 -3.38
C LYS A 183 -12.69 -43.18 -4.57
N GLU A 184 -12.82 -41.88 -4.31
CA GLU A 184 -12.85 -40.84 -5.34
C GLU A 184 -11.55 -40.81 -6.17
N TYR A 185 -10.41 -41.02 -5.52
CA TYR A 185 -9.09 -41.08 -6.14
C TYR A 185 -8.95 -42.26 -7.10
N ASN A 186 -9.45 -43.44 -6.72
CA ASN A 186 -9.44 -44.59 -7.60
C ASN A 186 -10.37 -44.37 -8.82
N CYS A 187 -11.57 -43.82 -8.61
CA CYS A 187 -12.49 -43.46 -9.69
C CYS A 187 -11.89 -42.41 -10.65
N PHE A 188 -11.14 -41.43 -10.13
CA PHE A 188 -10.47 -40.41 -10.94
C PHE A 188 -9.53 -41.02 -11.99
N TRP A 189 -8.82 -42.11 -11.68
CA TRP A 189 -7.93 -42.76 -12.64
C TRP A 189 -8.66 -43.62 -13.68
N GLU A 190 -9.92 -43.98 -13.41
CA GLU A 190 -10.79 -44.67 -14.37
C GLU A 190 -11.49 -43.66 -15.29
N ASP A 191 -12.00 -42.57 -14.73
CA ASP A 191 -12.62 -41.45 -15.43
C ASP A 191 -12.17 -40.10 -14.85
N PRO A 192 -11.14 -39.45 -15.44
CA PRO A 192 -10.61 -38.17 -14.97
C PRO A 192 -11.62 -37.01 -15.05
N SER A 193 -12.68 -37.14 -15.85
CA SER A 193 -13.71 -36.10 -16.01
C SER A 193 -14.81 -36.15 -14.95
N SER A 194 -14.86 -37.21 -14.15
CA SER A 194 -15.90 -37.44 -13.14
C SER A 194 -15.79 -36.55 -11.90
N VAL A 195 -14.63 -35.91 -11.67
CA VAL A 195 -14.34 -35.15 -10.46
C VAL A 195 -14.59 -33.65 -10.61
N SER A 196 -14.94 -33.00 -9.51
CA SER A 196 -15.12 -31.53 -9.49
C SER A 196 -13.79 -30.78 -9.49
N LEU A 197 -13.80 -29.52 -9.97
CA LEU A 197 -12.65 -28.62 -9.89
C LEU A 197 -12.16 -28.42 -8.44
N ASN A 198 -13.06 -28.40 -7.46
CA ASN A 198 -12.69 -28.30 -6.04
C ASN A 198 -11.95 -29.55 -5.56
N TRP A 199 -12.38 -30.74 -5.98
CA TRP A 199 -11.66 -31.98 -5.69
C TRP A 199 -10.28 -31.99 -6.34
N LEU A 200 -10.17 -31.51 -7.59
CA LEU A 200 -8.88 -31.38 -8.25
C LEU A 200 -7.95 -30.37 -7.54
N SER A 201 -8.51 -29.28 -6.98
CA SER A 201 -7.77 -28.37 -6.10
C SER A 201 -7.27 -29.06 -4.83
N ILE A 202 -8.08 -29.90 -4.19
CA ILE A 202 -7.66 -30.72 -3.03
C ILE A 202 -6.46 -31.59 -3.42
N LEU A 203 -6.53 -32.30 -4.55
CA LEU A 203 -5.44 -33.16 -5.03
C LEU A 203 -4.14 -32.37 -5.25
N TYR A 204 -4.22 -31.23 -5.95
CA TYR A 204 -3.06 -30.34 -6.16
C TYR A 204 -2.49 -29.78 -4.84
N SER A 205 -3.34 -29.37 -3.91
CA SER A 205 -2.92 -28.89 -2.60
C SER A 205 -2.23 -29.98 -1.78
N MET A 206 -2.75 -31.23 -1.78
CA MET A 206 -2.11 -32.37 -1.12
C MET A 206 -0.72 -32.65 -1.70
N MET A 207 -0.56 -32.64 -3.03
CA MET A 207 0.74 -32.79 -3.69
C MET A 207 1.70 -31.66 -3.34
N SER A 208 1.22 -30.41 -3.29
CA SER A 208 2.01 -29.24 -2.89
C SER A 208 2.54 -29.38 -1.45
N ILE A 209 1.67 -29.75 -0.51
CA ILE A 209 2.03 -29.94 0.91
C ILE A 209 3.03 -31.09 1.06
N ALA A 210 2.79 -32.23 0.41
CA ALA A 210 3.67 -33.40 0.47
C ALA A 210 5.05 -33.14 -0.17
N SER A 211 5.10 -32.33 -1.23
CA SER A 211 6.36 -31.93 -1.89
C SER A 211 7.15 -30.93 -1.03
N CYS A 212 6.47 -30.01 -0.35
CA CYS A 212 7.08 -29.10 0.62
C CYS A 212 7.79 -29.88 1.75
N HIS A 213 7.11 -30.90 2.31
CA HIS A 213 7.69 -31.80 3.30
C HIS A 213 8.99 -32.47 2.85
N SER A 214 9.03 -32.95 1.59
CA SER A 214 10.22 -33.60 1.04
C SER A 214 11.43 -32.66 0.94
N SER A 215 11.21 -31.35 0.89
CA SER A 215 12.30 -30.36 0.89
C SER A 215 12.93 -30.18 2.27
N PHE A 216 12.25 -30.57 3.35
CA PHE A 216 12.75 -30.51 4.73
C PHE A 216 13.29 -31.86 5.24
N SER A 217 12.91 -32.97 4.60
CA SER A 217 13.44 -34.30 4.93
C SER A 217 14.79 -34.51 4.25
N SER A 218 15.78 -35.01 4.99
CA SER A 218 17.11 -35.37 4.47
C SER A 218 17.14 -36.67 3.65
N GLU A 219 15.98 -37.14 3.18
CA GLU A 219 15.89 -38.32 2.30
C GLU A 219 16.62 -38.07 0.97
N PRO A 220 17.33 -39.07 0.42
CA PRO A 220 18.03 -38.94 -0.85
C PRO A 220 17.05 -38.54 -1.95
N LYS A 221 17.37 -37.44 -2.64
CA LYS A 221 16.57 -36.94 -3.76
C LYS A 221 16.70 -37.90 -4.95
N ASP A 222 15.61 -38.54 -5.34
CA ASP A 222 15.54 -39.30 -6.59
C ASP A 222 15.94 -38.36 -7.75
N GLY A 223 16.87 -38.81 -8.61
CA GLY A 223 17.65 -38.02 -9.56
C GLY A 223 16.91 -37.26 -10.67
N ASN A 224 15.59 -37.09 -10.58
CA ASN A 224 14.74 -36.37 -11.54
C ASN A 224 13.92 -35.20 -10.96
N SER A 225 14.09 -34.83 -9.69
CA SER A 225 13.21 -33.82 -9.03
C SER A 225 13.78 -32.39 -9.00
N GLN A 226 13.26 -31.51 -9.87
CA GLN A 226 13.37 -30.04 -9.73
C GLN A 226 12.44 -29.56 -8.59
N SER A 227 12.77 -29.94 -7.35
CA SER A 227 11.82 -29.98 -6.23
C SER A 227 11.11 -28.68 -5.83
N ARG A 228 11.65 -27.50 -6.15
CA ARG A 228 11.01 -26.20 -5.84
C ARG A 228 10.06 -25.72 -6.94
N GLU A 229 10.34 -26.07 -8.19
CA GLU A 229 9.48 -25.70 -9.33
C GLU A 229 8.15 -26.46 -9.24
N ASP A 230 8.19 -27.74 -8.83
CA ASP A 230 7.02 -28.61 -8.64
C ASP A 230 6.03 -28.09 -7.57
N ILE A 231 6.53 -27.58 -6.43
CA ILE A 231 5.66 -27.05 -5.36
C ILE A 231 4.90 -25.81 -5.85
N SER A 232 5.63 -24.87 -6.46
CA SER A 232 5.04 -23.64 -6.99
C SER A 232 4.02 -23.93 -8.10
N PHE A 233 4.29 -24.95 -8.90
CA PHE A 233 3.41 -25.43 -9.95
C PHE A 233 2.10 -26.00 -9.39
N PHE A 234 2.16 -26.95 -8.46
CA PHE A 234 0.95 -27.55 -7.88
C PHE A 234 0.08 -26.52 -7.15
N ARG A 235 0.68 -25.58 -6.40
CA ARG A 235 -0.07 -24.48 -5.77
C ARG A 235 -0.77 -23.61 -6.80
N LEU A 236 -0.08 -23.24 -7.88
CA LEU A 236 -0.68 -22.43 -8.95
C LEU A 236 -1.86 -23.15 -9.61
N ARG A 237 -1.74 -24.46 -9.86
CA ARG A 237 -2.84 -25.28 -10.40
C ARG A 237 -4.01 -25.34 -9.42
N SER A 238 -3.76 -25.48 -8.12
CA SER A 238 -4.80 -25.43 -7.10
C SER A 238 -5.54 -24.09 -7.08
N ALA A 239 -4.83 -22.96 -7.16
CA ALA A 239 -5.45 -21.63 -7.26
C ALA A 239 -6.30 -21.48 -8.54
N GLN A 240 -5.82 -21.99 -9.68
CA GLN A 240 -6.57 -21.98 -10.95
C GLN A 240 -7.87 -22.80 -10.84
N CYS A 241 -7.83 -23.98 -10.22
CA CYS A 241 -9.01 -24.79 -9.95
C CYS A 241 -10.06 -24.02 -9.14
N LEU A 242 -9.64 -23.34 -8.06
CA LEU A 242 -10.52 -22.54 -7.20
C LEU A 242 -11.15 -21.35 -7.94
N VAL A 243 -10.37 -20.65 -8.75
CA VAL A 243 -10.87 -19.51 -9.54
C VAL A 243 -11.88 -19.99 -10.59
N LEU A 244 -11.59 -21.09 -11.30
CA LEU A 244 -12.50 -21.65 -12.29
C LEU A 244 -13.77 -22.22 -11.69
N SER A 245 -13.73 -22.75 -10.46
CA SER A 245 -14.91 -23.25 -9.76
C SER A 245 -15.78 -22.14 -9.15
N ASP A 246 -15.37 -20.87 -9.28
CA ASP A 246 -15.97 -19.72 -8.60
C ASP A 246 -16.09 -19.97 -7.09
N TYR A 247 -14.94 -20.08 -6.42
CA TYR A 247 -14.85 -20.35 -4.96
C TYR A 247 -15.68 -19.39 -4.09
N THR A 248 -16.18 -18.27 -4.63
CA THR A 248 -17.09 -17.36 -3.93
C THR A 248 -18.50 -17.94 -3.75
N LYS A 249 -18.88 -18.93 -4.58
CA LYS A 249 -20.14 -19.68 -4.52
C LYS A 249 -19.86 -21.08 -3.94
N PRO A 250 -19.97 -21.27 -2.61
CA PRO A 250 -19.58 -22.53 -2.00
C PRO A 250 -20.43 -23.69 -2.51
N THR A 251 -19.76 -24.64 -3.15
CA THR A 251 -20.27 -25.96 -3.55
C THR A 251 -19.57 -27.04 -2.72
N VAL A 252 -19.87 -28.32 -2.98
CA VAL A 252 -19.22 -29.46 -2.31
C VAL A 252 -17.69 -29.31 -2.39
N ASN A 253 -17.01 -29.56 -1.27
CA ASN A 253 -15.55 -29.50 -1.12
C ASN A 253 -14.90 -28.11 -1.33
N THR A 254 -15.66 -27.02 -1.48
CA THR A 254 -15.07 -25.67 -1.70
C THR A 254 -14.28 -25.19 -0.49
N VAL A 255 -14.80 -25.43 0.72
CA VAL A 255 -14.17 -24.97 1.97
C VAL A 255 -12.88 -25.75 2.21
N GLU A 256 -12.95 -27.06 2.03
CA GLU A 256 -11.83 -28.00 2.17
C GLU A 256 -10.72 -27.69 1.16
N ALA A 257 -11.08 -27.41 -0.10
CA ALA A 257 -10.14 -27.01 -1.16
C ALA A 257 -9.42 -25.69 -0.82
N LEU A 258 -10.17 -24.66 -0.42
CA LEU A 258 -9.62 -23.37 0.01
C LEU A 258 -8.72 -23.51 1.23
N LEU A 259 -9.13 -24.32 2.21
CA LEU A 259 -8.39 -24.53 3.45
C LEU A 259 -7.07 -25.27 3.20
N LEU A 260 -7.07 -26.30 2.34
CA LEU A 260 -5.84 -26.99 1.95
C LEU A 260 -4.91 -26.13 1.08
N TYR A 261 -5.47 -25.29 0.20
CA TYR A 261 -4.67 -24.29 -0.53
C TYR A 261 -3.98 -23.33 0.44
N PHE A 262 -4.71 -22.80 1.43
CA PHE A 262 -4.16 -21.94 2.47
C PHE A 262 -3.00 -22.64 3.20
N PHE A 263 -3.15 -23.90 3.60
CA PHE A 263 -2.09 -24.63 4.28
C PHE A 263 -0.86 -24.88 3.40
N GLY A 264 -1.06 -25.23 2.13
CA GLY A 264 0.05 -25.35 1.18
C GLY A 264 0.84 -24.04 1.06
N GLN A 265 0.16 -22.90 1.15
CA GLN A 265 0.80 -21.59 1.13
C GLN A 265 1.49 -21.21 2.46
N HIS A 266 0.83 -21.47 3.59
CA HIS A 266 1.34 -21.13 4.93
C HIS A 266 2.63 -21.87 5.28
N ILE A 267 2.76 -23.14 4.87
CA ILE A 267 3.96 -23.96 5.14
C ILE A 267 5.16 -23.49 4.31
N GLU A 268 4.96 -23.08 3.05
CA GLU A 268 6.06 -22.71 2.14
C GLU A 268 6.54 -21.26 2.35
N ARG A 269 5.65 -20.34 2.74
CA ARG A 269 5.91 -18.89 2.75
C ARG A 269 5.49 -18.25 4.07
N GLN A 270 6.30 -18.40 5.13
CA GLN A 270 6.13 -17.70 6.40
C GLN A 270 6.49 -16.18 6.35
N LYS A 271 6.80 -15.63 5.16
CA LYS A 271 7.32 -14.27 4.95
C LYS A 271 6.31 -13.24 4.43
N ASN A 272 5.02 -13.59 4.36
CA ASN A 272 3.96 -12.65 4.01
C ASN A 272 2.71 -12.98 4.83
N GLN A 273 2.87 -12.83 6.15
CA GLN A 273 1.91 -13.32 7.16
C GLN A 273 0.55 -12.66 7.02
N PHE A 274 0.53 -11.37 6.71
CA PHE A 274 -0.72 -10.63 6.54
C PHE A 274 -1.49 -11.06 5.27
N ALA A 275 -0.82 -11.29 4.15
CA ALA A 275 -1.52 -11.76 2.95
C ALA A 275 -2.03 -13.20 3.08
N ASN A 276 -1.30 -14.06 3.80
CA ASN A 276 -1.80 -15.40 4.17
C ASN A 276 -3.03 -15.30 5.09
N TYR A 277 -3.02 -14.36 6.05
CA TYR A 277 -4.18 -14.06 6.88
C TYR A 277 -5.39 -13.60 6.03
N LEU A 278 -5.20 -12.76 5.00
CA LEU A 278 -6.29 -12.38 4.09
C LEU A 278 -6.88 -13.57 3.34
N VAL A 279 -6.05 -14.52 2.86
CA VAL A 279 -6.55 -15.77 2.27
C VAL A 279 -7.37 -16.55 3.30
N PHE A 280 -6.85 -16.71 4.51
CA PHE A 280 -7.55 -17.41 5.60
C PHE A 280 -8.90 -16.78 5.95
N THR A 281 -8.98 -15.44 6.08
CA THR A 281 -10.25 -14.75 6.33
C THR A 281 -11.25 -15.00 5.20
N THR A 282 -10.79 -15.11 3.94
CA THR A 282 -11.64 -15.50 2.82
C THR A 282 -12.20 -16.92 3.01
N VAL A 283 -11.36 -17.88 3.43
CA VAL A 283 -11.81 -19.25 3.74
C VAL A 283 -12.89 -19.24 4.83
N VAL A 284 -12.67 -18.51 5.93
CA VAL A 284 -13.64 -18.39 7.03
C VAL A 284 -14.97 -17.82 6.53
N ARG A 285 -14.95 -16.74 5.72
CA ARG A 285 -16.17 -16.12 5.20
C ARG A 285 -16.92 -17.04 4.22
N VAL A 286 -16.21 -17.79 3.38
CA VAL A 286 -16.82 -18.80 2.50
C VAL A 286 -17.40 -19.96 3.31
N ALA A 287 -16.72 -20.43 4.37
CA ALA A 287 -17.22 -21.46 5.28
C ALA A 287 -18.47 -21.01 6.04
N MET A 288 -18.49 -19.75 6.51
CA MET A 288 -19.68 -19.16 7.12
C MET A 288 -20.84 -19.08 6.13
N ARG A 289 -20.59 -18.66 4.88
CA ARG A 289 -21.61 -18.68 3.81
C ARG A 289 -22.11 -20.09 3.49
N ALA A 290 -21.25 -21.09 3.57
CA ALA A 290 -21.61 -22.51 3.42
C ALA A 290 -22.32 -23.09 4.67
N GLY A 291 -22.37 -22.33 5.76
CA GLY A 291 -23.06 -22.69 7.02
C GLY A 291 -22.25 -23.55 7.99
N TYR A 292 -20.91 -23.58 7.93
CA TYR A 292 -20.10 -24.45 8.81
C TYR A 292 -20.13 -23.99 10.29
N HIS A 293 -20.34 -22.70 10.51
CA HIS A 293 -20.52 -22.06 11.82
C HIS A 293 -21.85 -22.40 12.51
N ARG A 294 -22.75 -23.10 11.82
CA ARG A 294 -24.04 -23.54 12.34
C ARG A 294 -24.08 -25.05 12.50
N ASP A 295 -24.50 -25.53 13.67
CA ASP A 295 -24.53 -26.97 13.91
C ASP A 295 -25.57 -27.66 13.00
N SER A 296 -25.14 -28.74 12.35
CA SER A 296 -25.98 -29.53 11.45
C SER A 296 -27.21 -30.15 12.11
N LEU A 297 -27.20 -30.35 13.44
CA LEU A 297 -28.35 -30.91 14.18
C LEU A 297 -29.62 -30.05 14.06
N HIS A 298 -29.47 -28.75 13.75
CA HIS A 298 -30.59 -27.83 13.62
C HIS A 298 -31.24 -27.81 12.22
N PHE A 299 -30.68 -28.51 11.23
CA PHE A 299 -31.12 -28.42 9.83
C PHE A 299 -31.54 -29.78 9.27
N GLN A 300 -32.74 -29.83 8.69
CA GLN A 300 -33.23 -31.01 7.97
C GLN A 300 -32.56 -31.10 6.60
N GLY A 301 -31.99 -32.26 6.27
CA GLY A 301 -31.33 -32.53 4.97
C GLY A 301 -29.81 -32.68 5.00
N ILE A 302 -29.16 -32.50 6.16
CA ILE A 302 -27.74 -32.81 6.35
C ILE A 302 -27.63 -34.20 7.01
N SER A 303 -26.87 -35.13 6.40
CA SER A 303 -26.66 -36.46 6.99
C SER A 303 -25.76 -36.40 8.22
N ALA A 304 -25.84 -37.42 9.09
CA ALA A 304 -24.98 -37.53 10.28
C ALA A 304 -23.49 -37.49 9.93
N PHE A 305 -23.09 -38.18 8.86
CA PHE A 305 -21.74 -38.12 8.29
C PHE A 305 -21.32 -36.69 7.92
N THR A 306 -22.15 -36.00 7.13
CA THR A 306 -21.84 -34.65 6.65
C THR A 306 -21.78 -33.65 7.80
N GLY A 307 -22.63 -33.81 8.81
CA GLY A 307 -22.62 -32.99 10.02
C GLY A 307 -21.31 -33.12 10.81
N GLU A 308 -20.89 -34.35 11.10
CA GLU A 308 -19.64 -34.62 11.81
C GLU A 308 -18.41 -34.17 11.02
N TYR A 309 -18.42 -34.40 9.70
CA TYR A 309 -17.36 -33.92 8.80
C TYR A 309 -17.21 -32.39 8.86
N ARG A 310 -18.33 -31.65 8.82
CA ARG A 310 -18.34 -30.18 8.94
C ARG A 310 -17.85 -29.70 10.30
N ARG A 311 -18.19 -30.39 11.39
CA ARG A 311 -17.68 -30.07 12.75
C ARG A 311 -16.17 -30.20 12.84
N ARG A 312 -15.58 -31.22 12.20
CA ARG A 312 -14.11 -31.40 12.14
C ARG A 312 -13.42 -30.27 11.38
N VAL A 313 -13.94 -29.91 10.20
CA VAL A 313 -13.40 -28.77 9.42
C VAL A 313 -13.56 -27.45 10.18
N TRP A 314 -14.71 -27.23 10.83
CA TRP A 314 -14.94 -26.03 11.64
C TRP A 314 -14.00 -25.95 12.85
N LEU A 315 -13.70 -27.08 13.51
CA LEU A 315 -12.73 -27.16 14.59
C LEU A 315 -11.33 -26.70 14.12
N VAL A 316 -10.90 -27.09 12.92
CA VAL A 316 -9.62 -26.64 12.33
C VAL A 316 -9.64 -25.14 12.06
N LEU A 317 -10.73 -24.61 11.46
CA LEU A 317 -10.88 -23.17 11.20
C LEU A 317 -10.83 -22.35 12.50
N LEU A 318 -11.52 -22.80 13.56
CA LEU A 318 -11.53 -22.09 14.85
C LEU A 318 -10.12 -22.00 15.46
N GLN A 319 -9.36 -23.08 15.41
CA GLN A 319 -8.01 -23.10 15.98
C GLN A 319 -7.05 -22.19 15.21
N PHE A 320 -7.09 -22.24 13.88
CA PHE A 320 -6.22 -21.41 13.05
C PHE A 320 -6.63 -19.93 13.04
N ASP A 321 -7.92 -19.60 13.21
CA ASP A 321 -8.34 -18.21 13.35
C ASP A 321 -7.72 -17.56 14.59
N ILE A 322 -7.71 -18.27 15.72
CA ILE A 322 -7.10 -17.77 16.96
C ILE A 322 -5.58 -17.63 16.78
N LEU A 323 -4.91 -18.66 16.26
CA LEU A 323 -3.45 -18.66 16.09
C LEU A 323 -2.99 -17.58 15.10
N MET A 324 -3.59 -17.51 13.91
CA MET A 324 -3.20 -16.54 12.89
C MET A 324 -3.48 -15.11 13.35
N SER A 325 -4.64 -14.85 13.96
CA SER A 325 -5.00 -13.51 14.45
C SER A 325 -4.06 -13.06 15.57
N PHE A 326 -3.65 -14.00 16.43
CA PHE A 326 -2.63 -13.76 17.44
C PHE A 326 -1.27 -13.41 16.80
N GLU A 327 -0.84 -14.17 15.79
CA GLU A 327 0.44 -13.94 15.08
C GLU A 327 0.48 -12.59 14.34
N VAL A 328 -0.60 -12.21 13.64
CA VAL A 328 -0.67 -10.90 12.94
C VAL A 328 -1.03 -9.73 13.87
N GLY A 329 -1.37 -10.02 15.14
CA GLY A 329 -1.76 -9.02 16.13
C GLY A 329 -3.09 -8.32 15.83
N LEU A 330 -4.00 -8.98 15.11
CA LEU A 330 -5.33 -8.48 14.76
C LEU A 330 -6.44 -9.19 15.55
N PRO A 331 -7.66 -8.63 15.60
CA PRO A 331 -8.82 -9.34 16.14
C PRO A 331 -9.11 -10.62 15.36
N ARG A 332 -9.64 -11.62 16.06
CA ARG A 332 -10.13 -12.87 15.47
C ARG A 332 -11.33 -12.66 14.55
N THR A 333 -11.41 -13.47 13.49
CA THR A 333 -12.50 -13.39 12.48
C THR A 333 -13.76 -14.09 12.95
N ILE A 334 -13.61 -15.18 13.70
CA ILE A 334 -14.70 -16.01 14.22
C ILE A 334 -15.06 -15.50 15.61
N ASN A 335 -16.26 -14.93 15.71
CA ASN A 335 -16.84 -14.54 16.98
C ASN A 335 -17.62 -15.71 17.58
N GLU A 336 -17.29 -16.10 18.82
CA GLU A 336 -17.98 -17.20 19.53
C GLU A 336 -19.50 -16.99 19.67
N VAL A 337 -19.96 -15.73 19.70
CA VAL A 337 -21.39 -15.40 19.81
C VAL A 337 -22.16 -15.76 18.53
N GLU A 338 -21.48 -15.83 17.39
CA GLU A 338 -22.09 -16.12 16.09
C GLU A 338 -22.13 -17.63 15.78
N THR A 339 -21.54 -18.46 16.63
CA THR A 339 -21.31 -19.90 16.38
C THR A 339 -22.11 -20.76 17.35
N ASP A 340 -22.75 -21.82 16.85
CA ASP A 340 -23.39 -22.86 17.68
C ASP A 340 -22.90 -24.29 17.37
N THR A 341 -21.93 -24.44 16.44
CA THR A 341 -21.31 -25.73 16.09
C THR A 341 -20.69 -26.42 17.32
N GLU A 342 -21.13 -27.64 17.60
CA GLU A 342 -20.60 -28.46 18.68
C GLU A 342 -19.21 -29.02 18.35
N LEU A 343 -18.49 -29.47 19.39
CA LEU A 343 -17.24 -30.20 19.19
C LEU A 343 -17.51 -31.55 18.51
N PRO A 344 -16.64 -31.99 17.59
CA PRO A 344 -16.76 -33.30 16.95
C PRO A 344 -16.63 -34.44 17.98
N ARG A 345 -17.24 -35.59 17.69
CA ARG A 345 -17.09 -36.80 18.52
C ARG A 345 -15.73 -37.44 18.25
N ILE A 346 -15.10 -37.98 19.29
CA ILE A 346 -13.81 -38.66 19.17
C ILE A 346 -14.05 -40.02 18.50
N LEU A 347 -13.94 -40.02 17.17
CA LEU A 347 -14.17 -41.16 16.27
C LEU A 347 -13.02 -41.26 15.26
N ARG A 348 -12.66 -42.48 14.84
CA ARG A 348 -11.66 -42.68 13.77
C ARG A 348 -12.33 -42.51 12.41
N ASP A 349 -11.55 -42.19 11.38
CA ASP A 349 -12.08 -42.03 10.02
C ASP A 349 -12.78 -43.29 9.52
N GLY A 350 -12.23 -44.48 9.78
CA GLY A 350 -12.88 -45.75 9.41
C GLY A 350 -14.24 -46.01 10.08
N ASP A 351 -14.57 -45.30 11.16
CA ASP A 351 -15.88 -45.41 11.82
C ASP A 351 -16.96 -44.56 11.12
N LEU A 352 -16.58 -43.69 10.18
CA LEU A 352 -17.48 -42.80 9.44
C LEU A 352 -17.77 -43.35 8.04
N THR A 353 -19.05 -43.42 7.67
CA THR A 353 -19.48 -43.86 6.33
C THR A 353 -20.55 -42.91 5.77
N PRO A 354 -20.52 -42.55 4.47
CA PRO A 354 -21.53 -41.65 3.88
C PRO A 354 -22.98 -42.11 4.07
N GLU A 355 -23.20 -43.42 4.17
CA GLU A 355 -24.51 -44.06 4.28
C GLU A 355 -25.07 -44.09 5.72
N MET A 356 -24.31 -43.63 6.72
CA MET A 356 -24.71 -43.70 8.13
C MET A 356 -25.85 -42.73 8.47
N SER A 357 -26.82 -43.21 9.27
CA SER A 357 -27.95 -42.42 9.75
C SER A 357 -27.73 -41.80 11.13
N GLN A 358 -26.91 -42.42 11.98
CA GLN A 358 -26.58 -41.94 13.33
C GLN A 358 -25.09 -42.10 13.62
N LEU A 359 -24.54 -41.19 14.44
CA LEU A 359 -23.14 -41.23 14.85
C LEU A 359 -22.89 -42.29 15.94
N PRO A 360 -21.81 -43.07 15.83
CA PRO A 360 -21.33 -43.94 16.90
C PRO A 360 -21.05 -43.18 18.21
N PRO A 361 -20.98 -43.89 19.35
CA PRO A 361 -20.58 -43.28 20.61
C PRO A 361 -19.13 -42.77 20.54
N SER A 362 -18.87 -41.62 21.16
CA SER A 362 -17.53 -41.03 21.28
C SER A 362 -16.60 -41.96 22.08
N ARG A 363 -15.30 -41.95 21.78
CA ARG A 363 -14.26 -42.73 22.49
C ARG A 363 -13.28 -41.80 23.24
N PRO A 364 -13.55 -41.43 24.50
CA PRO A 364 -12.74 -40.45 25.23
C PRO A 364 -11.31 -40.90 25.54
N GLU A 365 -11.08 -42.21 25.59
CA GLU A 365 -9.77 -42.82 25.91
C GLU A 365 -8.87 -43.05 24.67
N ASP A 366 -9.32 -42.64 23.47
CA ASP A 366 -8.53 -42.82 22.25
C ASP A 366 -7.46 -41.72 22.13
N ASP A 367 -6.18 -42.09 22.02
CA ASP A 367 -5.04 -41.20 21.76
C ASP A 367 -5.00 -40.71 20.30
N SER A 368 -6.18 -40.44 19.74
CA SER A 368 -6.35 -39.99 18.37
C SER A 368 -5.93 -38.52 18.19
N ILE A 369 -5.54 -38.15 16.96
CA ILE A 369 -5.24 -36.75 16.59
C ILE A 369 -6.44 -35.83 16.89
N LEU A 370 -7.67 -36.34 16.73
CA LEU A 370 -8.88 -35.60 17.02
C LEU A 370 -9.04 -35.30 18.51
N CYS A 371 -8.68 -36.25 19.39
CA CYS A 371 -8.65 -36.04 20.84
C CYS A 371 -7.68 -34.90 21.21
N HIS A 372 -6.45 -34.94 20.69
CA HIS A 372 -5.48 -33.86 20.86
C HIS A 372 -6.04 -32.50 20.40
N MET A 373 -6.68 -32.43 19.23
CA MET A 373 -7.28 -31.20 18.70
C MET A 373 -8.42 -30.66 19.56
N ILE A 374 -9.25 -31.54 20.12
CA ILE A 374 -10.36 -31.15 21.00
C ILE A 374 -9.83 -30.60 22.32
N VAL A 375 -8.85 -31.26 22.94
CA VAL A 375 -8.23 -30.79 24.19
C VAL A 375 -7.52 -29.46 23.97
N ARG A 376 -6.77 -29.35 22.87
CA ARG A 376 -6.04 -28.14 22.49
C ARG A 376 -6.96 -26.93 22.31
N VAL A 377 -8.18 -27.11 21.79
CA VAL A 377 -9.10 -25.98 21.55
C VAL A 377 -9.57 -25.29 22.84
N GLY A 378 -9.61 -26.00 23.98
CA GLY A 378 -9.96 -25.42 25.28
C GLY A 378 -8.98 -24.32 25.70
N ILE A 379 -7.68 -24.62 25.62
CA ILE A 379 -6.61 -23.66 25.90
C ILE A 379 -6.61 -22.53 24.85
N LEU A 380 -6.82 -22.85 23.56
CA LEU A 380 -6.90 -21.84 22.50
C LEU A 380 -8.05 -20.86 22.71
N ARG A 381 -9.22 -21.28 23.19
CA ARG A 381 -10.32 -20.36 23.49
C ARG A 381 -9.94 -19.35 24.58
N VAL A 382 -9.19 -19.77 25.59
CA VAL A 382 -8.65 -18.85 26.61
C VAL A 382 -7.63 -17.90 25.98
N LEU A 383 -6.74 -18.39 25.10
CA LEU A 383 -5.84 -17.53 24.32
C LEU A 383 -6.60 -16.52 23.44
N GLY A 384 -7.73 -16.91 22.85
CA GLY A 384 -8.62 -16.00 22.11
C GLY A 384 -9.17 -14.89 23.00
N LYS A 385 -9.57 -15.21 24.24
CA LYS A 385 -9.96 -14.19 25.24
C LYS A 385 -8.81 -13.26 25.60
N ILE A 386 -7.59 -13.79 25.74
CA ILE A 386 -6.37 -12.98 25.97
C ILE A 386 -6.18 -12.01 24.81
N GLN A 387 -6.29 -12.47 23.56
CA GLN A 387 -6.15 -11.65 22.36
C GLN A 387 -7.20 -10.53 22.27
N ASP A 388 -8.48 -10.85 22.53
CA ASP A 388 -9.56 -9.85 22.52
C ASP A 388 -9.30 -8.72 23.54
N ARG A 389 -8.74 -9.08 24.71
CA ARG A 389 -8.33 -8.11 25.73
C ARG A 389 -7.05 -7.38 25.38
N ALA A 390 -6.13 -8.02 24.66
CA ALA A 390 -4.89 -7.42 24.23
C ALA A 390 -5.09 -6.31 23.17
N VAL A 391 -6.06 -6.48 22.28
CA VAL A 391 -6.41 -5.51 21.22
C VAL A 391 -7.48 -4.50 21.68
N SER A 392 -8.06 -4.70 22.87
CA SER A 392 -9.02 -3.76 23.45
C SER A 392 -8.38 -2.39 23.74
N ILE A 393 -9.10 -1.32 23.40
CA ILE A 393 -8.71 0.07 23.69
C ILE A 393 -8.81 0.37 25.19
N HIS A 394 -9.63 -0.40 25.93
CA HIS A 394 -9.78 -0.23 27.37
C HIS A 394 -8.60 -0.86 28.14
N PRO A 395 -8.05 -0.16 29.15
CA PRO A 395 -6.97 -0.68 29.97
C PRO A 395 -7.40 -1.97 30.69
N LEU A 396 -6.52 -2.96 30.68
CA LEU A 396 -6.78 -4.25 31.31
C LEU A 396 -6.58 -4.13 32.82
N SER A 397 -7.63 -4.36 33.60
CA SER A 397 -7.49 -4.46 35.07
C SER A 397 -6.72 -5.72 35.45
N TYR A 398 -5.88 -5.62 36.47
CA TYR A 398 -5.13 -6.77 36.98
C TYR A 398 -6.04 -7.87 37.54
N ASP A 399 -7.22 -7.54 38.07
CA ASP A 399 -8.18 -8.54 38.54
C ASP A 399 -8.68 -9.44 37.39
N ILE A 400 -8.86 -8.86 36.20
CA ILE A 400 -9.25 -9.60 35.00
C ILE A 400 -8.10 -10.51 34.54
N VAL A 401 -6.85 -10.05 34.67
CA VAL A 401 -5.66 -10.88 34.36
C VAL A 401 -5.66 -12.14 35.21
N ILE A 402 -5.89 -12.00 36.52
CA ILE A 402 -5.93 -13.13 37.44
C ILE A 402 -7.12 -14.06 37.14
N GLN A 403 -8.28 -13.52 36.79
CA GLN A 403 -9.44 -14.34 36.39
C GLN A 403 -9.18 -15.16 35.13
N ILE A 404 -8.52 -14.57 34.13
CA ILE A 404 -8.18 -15.27 32.89
C ILE A 404 -7.10 -16.33 33.15
N ASP A 405 -6.11 -16.03 33.99
CA ASP A 405 -5.06 -16.95 34.41
C ASP A 405 -5.63 -18.15 35.19
N GLN A 406 -6.63 -17.94 36.07
CA GLN A 406 -7.38 -19.03 36.71
C GLN A 406 -8.13 -19.88 35.70
N SER A 407 -8.82 -19.27 34.74
CA SER A 407 -9.51 -20.00 33.68
C SER A 407 -8.54 -20.81 32.80
N LEU A 408 -7.32 -20.31 32.61
CA LEU A 408 -6.27 -21.00 31.88
C LEU A 408 -5.75 -22.21 32.65
N ASP A 409 -5.51 -22.07 33.96
CA ASP A 409 -5.12 -23.16 34.86
C ASP A 409 -6.21 -24.25 34.89
N GLU A 410 -7.50 -23.89 35.00
CA GLU A 410 -8.63 -24.83 34.96
C GLU A 410 -8.68 -25.64 33.65
N GLN A 411 -8.45 -24.99 32.50
CA GLN A 411 -8.42 -25.68 31.21
C GLN A 411 -7.22 -26.63 31.11
N TYR A 412 -6.05 -26.24 31.59
CA TYR A 412 -4.87 -27.09 31.56
C TYR A 412 -4.97 -28.26 32.54
N ASP A 413 -5.60 -28.06 33.70
CA ASP A 413 -5.85 -29.13 34.66
C ASP A 413 -6.78 -30.21 34.10
N SER A 414 -7.73 -29.83 33.24
CA SER A 414 -8.64 -30.73 32.52
C SER A 414 -7.98 -31.57 31.42
N VAL A 415 -6.75 -31.26 31.03
CA VAL A 415 -5.99 -32.04 30.02
C VAL A 415 -5.77 -33.46 30.54
N PRO A 416 -6.05 -34.51 29.76
CA PRO A 416 -5.79 -35.89 30.17
C PRO A 416 -4.31 -36.12 30.54
N PRO A 417 -4.01 -36.97 31.54
CA PRO A 417 -2.62 -37.23 31.94
C PRO A 417 -1.72 -37.73 30.80
N SER A 418 -2.25 -38.47 29.82
CA SER A 418 -1.51 -38.93 28.63
C SER A 418 -1.03 -37.79 27.73
N LEU A 419 -1.72 -36.65 27.76
CA LEU A 419 -1.42 -35.46 26.96
C LEU A 419 -0.71 -34.35 27.75
N LYS A 420 -0.44 -34.55 29.05
CA LYS A 420 0.36 -33.59 29.85
C LYS A 420 1.85 -33.77 29.55
N ALA A 421 2.57 -32.66 29.43
CA ALA A 421 3.98 -32.70 29.08
C ALA A 421 4.85 -33.29 30.21
N HIS A 422 5.75 -34.20 29.84
CA HIS A 422 6.85 -34.68 30.68
C HIS A 422 8.07 -34.97 29.81
N HIS A 423 9.27 -34.83 30.34
CA HIS A 423 10.48 -35.20 29.59
C HIS A 423 10.67 -36.71 29.61
N GLY A 424 11.15 -37.28 28.50
CA GLY A 424 11.27 -38.73 28.30
C GLY A 424 10.01 -39.36 27.72
N TYR A 425 10.18 -40.50 27.06
CA TYR A 425 9.12 -41.23 26.35
C TYR A 425 9.09 -42.71 26.72
N ALA A 426 7.91 -43.32 26.67
CA ALA A 426 7.78 -44.77 26.81
C ALA A 426 8.23 -45.48 25.52
N ILE A 427 8.70 -46.73 25.63
CA ILE A 427 9.15 -47.52 24.46
C ILE A 427 8.03 -47.69 23.42
N THR A 428 6.78 -47.73 23.86
CA THR A 428 5.59 -47.89 23.00
C THR A 428 5.04 -46.56 22.47
N GLU A 429 5.59 -45.43 22.91
CA GLU A 429 5.12 -44.12 22.50
C GLU A 429 5.51 -43.85 21.04
N THR A 430 4.71 -43.04 20.34
CA THR A 430 5.03 -42.60 18.97
C THR A 430 5.62 -41.19 18.97
N PRO A 431 6.46 -40.83 17.99
CA PRO A 431 6.98 -39.46 17.84
C PRO A 431 5.85 -38.41 17.77
N THR A 432 4.73 -38.75 17.15
CA THR A 432 3.54 -37.89 17.06
C THR A 432 2.90 -37.65 18.43
N SER A 433 2.75 -38.68 19.26
CA SER A 433 2.19 -38.53 20.61
C SER A 433 3.09 -37.67 21.50
N LEU A 434 4.41 -37.89 21.46
CA LEU A 434 5.39 -37.06 22.16
C LEU A 434 5.27 -35.58 21.73
N LEU A 435 5.19 -35.33 20.42
CA LEU A 435 5.06 -33.97 19.90
C LEU A 435 3.75 -33.32 20.35
N GLN A 436 2.63 -34.05 20.32
CA GLN A 436 1.31 -33.56 20.71
C GLN A 436 1.26 -33.05 22.17
N ARG A 437 1.82 -33.80 23.12
CA ARG A 437 1.85 -33.38 24.54
C ARG A 437 2.77 -32.19 24.78
N LEU A 438 3.92 -32.13 24.10
CA LEU A 438 4.81 -30.97 24.18
C LEU A 438 4.16 -29.71 23.60
N MET A 439 3.44 -29.83 22.48
CA MET A 439 2.74 -28.70 21.85
C MET A 439 1.59 -28.16 22.71
N ILE A 440 0.88 -29.01 23.47
CA ILE A 440 -0.15 -28.56 24.43
C ILE A 440 0.47 -27.71 25.53
N ASP A 441 1.59 -28.15 26.12
CA ASP A 441 2.24 -27.38 27.19
C ASP A 441 2.87 -26.09 26.66
N LEU A 442 3.52 -26.13 25.49
CA LEU A 442 4.02 -24.90 24.84
C LEU A 442 2.90 -23.88 24.61
N LEU A 443 1.73 -24.31 24.14
CA LEU A 443 0.57 -23.45 23.98
C LEU A 443 0.09 -22.85 25.31
N PHE A 444 0.04 -23.66 26.37
CA PHE A 444 -0.32 -23.20 27.71
C PHE A 444 0.67 -22.16 28.24
N GLN A 445 1.98 -22.42 28.16
CA GLN A 445 3.00 -21.48 28.59
C GLN A 445 3.00 -20.21 27.74
N LYS A 446 2.76 -20.30 26.42
CA LYS A 446 2.59 -19.15 25.52
C LYS A 446 1.44 -18.26 25.98
N ALA A 447 0.29 -18.85 26.31
CA ALA A 447 -0.86 -18.10 26.79
C ALA A 447 -0.54 -17.37 28.11
N ARG A 448 0.16 -18.02 29.05
CA ARG A 448 0.59 -17.38 30.31
C ARG A 448 1.60 -16.25 30.09
N CYS A 449 2.58 -16.46 29.22
CA CYS A 449 3.54 -15.42 28.84
C CYS A 449 2.82 -14.19 28.28
N SER A 450 1.92 -14.40 27.33
CA SER A 450 1.17 -13.35 26.64
C SER A 450 0.25 -12.57 27.57
N LEU A 451 -0.36 -13.25 28.56
CA LEU A 451 -1.23 -12.65 29.57
C LEU A 451 -0.46 -11.78 30.58
N HIS A 452 0.67 -12.27 31.11
CA HIS A 452 1.38 -11.60 32.21
C HIS A 452 2.46 -10.61 31.78
N ARG A 453 2.93 -10.64 30.52
CA ARG A 453 4.04 -9.80 30.04
C ARG A 453 3.84 -8.30 30.30
N ARG A 454 2.61 -7.79 30.20
CA ARG A 454 2.29 -6.36 30.42
C ARG A 454 2.51 -5.91 31.87
N PHE A 455 2.42 -6.85 32.82
CA PHE A 455 2.54 -6.57 34.26
C PHE A 455 3.85 -7.11 34.84
N ILE A 456 4.81 -7.47 33.99
CA ILE A 456 6.08 -8.08 34.39
C ILE A 456 6.89 -7.17 35.33
N HIS A 457 6.87 -5.85 35.11
CA HIS A 457 7.59 -4.88 35.95
C HIS A 457 6.73 -4.30 37.08
N SER A 458 5.40 -4.23 36.90
CA SER A 458 4.49 -3.60 37.86
C SER A 458 3.99 -4.55 38.96
N GLN A 459 4.01 -5.86 38.73
CA GLN A 459 3.42 -6.85 39.64
C GLN A 459 4.35 -8.05 39.87
N PRO A 460 4.78 -8.34 41.10
CA PRO A 460 5.77 -9.40 41.38
C PRO A 460 5.23 -10.81 41.08
N LYS A 461 3.91 -11.03 41.26
CA LYS A 461 3.27 -12.31 40.89
C LYS A 461 3.30 -12.55 39.38
N SER A 462 3.06 -11.51 38.58
CA SER A 462 3.12 -11.59 37.12
C SER A 462 4.55 -11.76 36.63
N HIS A 463 5.51 -11.07 37.24
CA HIS A 463 6.94 -11.29 37.00
C HIS A 463 7.31 -12.76 37.12
N ARG A 464 6.99 -13.37 38.28
CA ARG A 464 7.29 -14.78 38.54
C ARG A 464 6.59 -15.73 37.55
N LYS A 465 5.30 -15.53 37.28
CA LYS A 465 4.54 -16.40 36.36
C LYS A 465 5.08 -16.31 34.92
N CYS A 466 5.42 -15.13 34.45
CA CYS A 466 5.92 -14.91 33.09
C CYS A 466 7.34 -15.50 32.89
N ILE A 467 8.22 -15.32 33.88
CA ILE A 467 9.58 -15.88 33.85
C ILE A 467 9.58 -17.41 33.97
N ASP A 468 8.77 -18.00 34.85
CA ASP A 468 8.64 -19.46 34.96
C ASP A 468 8.14 -20.09 33.65
N ALA A 469 7.09 -19.49 33.06
CA ALA A 469 6.55 -19.95 31.78
C ALA A 469 7.58 -19.85 30.65
N SER A 470 8.35 -18.75 30.58
CA SER A 470 9.40 -18.56 29.58
C SER A 470 10.54 -19.57 29.74
N LEU A 471 10.97 -19.85 30.97
CA LEU A 471 11.97 -20.87 31.26
C LEU A 471 11.51 -22.27 30.84
N ARG A 472 10.24 -22.62 31.08
CA ARG A 472 9.67 -23.90 30.62
C ARG A 472 9.68 -24.01 29.10
N ILE A 473 9.34 -22.94 28.38
CA ILE A 473 9.40 -22.92 26.90
C ILE A 473 10.85 -23.16 26.41
N ILE A 474 11.85 -22.51 26.99
CA ILE A 474 13.26 -22.72 26.61
C ILE A 474 13.75 -24.12 26.99
N HIS A 475 13.28 -24.69 28.10
CA HIS A 475 13.59 -26.06 28.45
C HIS A 475 13.02 -27.06 27.42
N HIS A 476 11.79 -26.83 26.95
CA HIS A 476 11.23 -27.60 25.84
C HIS A 476 12.01 -27.41 24.53
N GLN A 477 12.48 -26.18 24.24
CA GLN A 477 13.34 -25.92 23.09
C GLN A 477 14.59 -26.81 23.12
N SER A 478 15.27 -26.86 24.26
CA SER A 478 16.49 -27.67 24.46
C SER A 478 16.21 -29.16 24.31
N TYR A 479 15.16 -29.67 24.96
CA TYR A 479 14.75 -31.07 24.84
C TYR A 479 14.43 -31.46 23.40
N ILE A 480 13.60 -30.66 22.72
CA ILE A 480 13.20 -30.95 21.34
C ILE A 480 14.40 -30.87 20.40
N TYR A 481 15.30 -29.89 20.59
CA TYR A 481 16.52 -29.77 19.81
C TYR A 481 17.38 -31.05 19.91
N HIS A 482 17.56 -31.61 21.10
CA HIS A 482 18.31 -32.85 21.29
C HIS A 482 17.65 -34.05 20.61
N GLU A 483 16.32 -34.19 20.73
CA GLU A 483 15.56 -35.27 20.06
C GLU A 483 15.48 -35.12 18.54
N CYS A 484 15.70 -33.91 18.02
CA CYS A 484 15.76 -33.61 16.58
C CYS A 484 17.19 -33.72 16.01
N ARG A 485 18.19 -34.20 16.76
CA ARG A 485 19.53 -34.49 16.21
C ARG A 485 19.55 -35.86 15.51
N PRO A 486 20.52 -36.13 14.63
CA PRO A 486 20.61 -37.42 13.94
C PRO A 486 20.59 -38.60 14.93
N GLY A 487 19.61 -39.50 14.76
CA GLY A 487 19.41 -40.65 15.65
C GLY A 487 18.51 -40.40 16.86
N GLY A 488 18.02 -39.17 17.07
CA GLY A 488 17.03 -38.84 18.09
C GLY A 488 15.60 -39.25 17.72
N PHE A 489 14.72 -39.32 18.70
CA PHE A 489 13.36 -39.85 18.53
C PHE A 489 12.47 -38.96 17.64
N LEU A 490 12.76 -37.66 17.59
CA LEU A 490 12.04 -36.67 16.78
C LEU A 490 12.78 -36.28 15.49
N TRP A 491 13.85 -36.98 15.09
CA TRP A 491 14.64 -36.65 13.90
C TRP A 491 13.79 -36.44 12.63
N GLY A 492 12.88 -37.38 12.32
CA GLY A 492 11.98 -37.29 11.17
C GLY A 492 10.87 -36.23 11.29
N TYR A 493 10.72 -35.63 12.46
CA TYR A 493 9.66 -34.67 12.81
C TYR A 493 10.22 -33.26 13.06
N LYS A 494 11.53 -33.04 12.86
CA LYS A 494 12.21 -31.74 13.03
C LYS A 494 11.48 -30.59 12.32
N TRP A 495 11.00 -30.82 11.10
CA TRP A 495 10.28 -29.80 10.33
C TRP A 495 8.95 -29.38 11.00
N LYS A 496 8.20 -30.31 11.62
CA LYS A 496 6.93 -30.00 12.31
C LYS A 496 7.19 -29.08 13.49
N VAL A 497 8.24 -29.37 14.25
CA VAL A 497 8.68 -28.56 15.38
C VAL A 497 9.04 -27.16 14.92
N ILE A 498 9.90 -27.07 13.90
CA ILE A 498 10.37 -25.78 13.37
C ILE A 498 9.19 -24.94 12.89
N CYS A 499 8.24 -25.53 12.17
CA CYS A 499 7.07 -24.81 11.66
C CYS A 499 6.11 -24.36 12.78
N ALA A 500 5.96 -25.14 13.85
CA ALA A 500 4.92 -24.93 14.86
C ALA A 500 5.38 -24.15 16.10
N ALA A 501 6.66 -24.23 16.49
CA ALA A 501 7.11 -23.77 17.81
C ALA A 501 8.18 -22.66 17.78
N SER A 502 8.74 -22.32 16.60
CA SER A 502 9.83 -21.33 16.50
C SER A 502 9.48 -19.96 17.11
N TYR A 503 8.25 -19.47 16.89
CA TYR A 503 7.79 -18.20 17.45
C TYR A 503 7.60 -18.26 18.98
N ASP A 504 7.23 -19.42 19.51
CA ASP A 504 7.05 -19.60 20.95
C ASP A 504 8.41 -19.54 21.67
N PHE A 505 9.44 -20.18 21.09
CA PHE A 505 10.81 -20.10 21.59
C PHE A 505 11.37 -18.67 21.54
N LEU A 506 11.06 -17.92 20.49
CA LEU A 506 11.46 -16.52 20.37
C LEU A 506 10.82 -15.64 21.44
N LEU A 507 9.50 -15.77 21.65
CA LEU A 507 8.77 -15.04 22.69
C LEU A 507 9.41 -15.26 24.07
N ALA A 508 9.73 -16.50 24.41
CA ALA A 508 10.34 -16.86 25.69
C ALA A 508 11.75 -16.27 25.85
N ALA A 509 12.59 -16.34 24.80
CA ALA A 509 13.94 -15.76 24.84
C ALA A 509 13.90 -14.24 25.07
N ILE A 510 12.98 -13.53 24.42
CA ILE A 510 12.79 -12.09 24.61
C ILE A 510 12.35 -11.78 26.05
N ILE A 511 11.34 -12.47 26.57
CA ILE A 511 10.85 -12.24 27.95
C ILE A 511 11.96 -12.45 28.98
N ILE A 512 12.80 -13.47 28.81
CA ILE A 512 13.96 -13.69 29.70
C ILE A 512 14.96 -12.54 29.57
N CYS A 513 15.21 -12.01 28.37
CA CYS A 513 16.05 -10.82 28.19
C CYS A 513 15.48 -9.59 28.93
N LEU A 514 14.16 -9.39 28.91
CA LEU A 514 13.49 -8.30 29.64
C LEU A 514 13.64 -8.47 31.16
N GLY A 515 13.53 -9.71 31.65
CA GLY A 515 13.63 -10.02 33.08
C GLY A 515 15.02 -9.88 33.69
N ILE A 516 16.10 -9.86 32.87
CA ILE A 516 17.48 -9.75 33.36
C ILE A 516 17.95 -8.29 33.47
N THR A 517 17.29 -7.34 32.81
CA THR A 517 17.75 -5.93 32.73
C THR A 517 17.42 -5.17 34.03
N PRO A 518 18.42 -4.69 34.80
CA PRO A 518 18.15 -3.93 36.03
C PRO A 518 17.80 -2.47 35.74
N GLN A 519 16.78 -1.92 36.43
CA GLN A 519 16.39 -0.51 36.33
C GLN A 519 17.49 0.42 36.87
N ASN A 520 18.07 1.24 36.00
CA ASN A 520 18.79 2.45 36.40
C ASN A 520 17.86 3.64 36.23
N GLY A 521 17.33 4.19 37.33
CA GLY A 521 16.81 5.57 37.36
C GLY A 521 15.35 5.76 37.73
N SER A 522 15.04 5.73 39.03
CA SER A 522 14.12 6.71 39.66
C SER A 522 14.23 6.56 41.18
N GLY A 523 14.60 7.64 41.86
CA GLY A 523 14.73 7.70 43.32
C GLY A 523 13.39 7.70 44.05
N GLN A 524 12.62 6.62 43.92
CA GLN A 524 11.44 6.37 44.75
C GLN A 524 11.55 5.05 45.49
N ASN A 525 11.34 5.12 46.80
CA ASN A 525 11.25 4.00 47.72
C ASN A 525 10.12 3.04 47.32
N VAL A 526 10.43 2.03 46.52
CA VAL A 526 9.65 0.79 46.45
C VAL A 526 10.20 -0.14 47.55
N PRO A 527 9.39 -0.64 48.49
CA PRO A 527 9.88 -1.45 49.60
C PRO A 527 10.59 -2.72 49.09
N PRO A 528 11.68 -3.16 49.74
CA PRO A 528 12.43 -4.33 49.35
C PRO A 528 11.63 -5.57 49.74
N CYS A 529 10.73 -6.02 48.86
CA CYS A 529 9.98 -7.25 49.07
C CYS A 529 10.12 -8.20 47.89
N VAL A 530 11.36 -8.51 47.53
CA VAL A 530 11.65 -9.68 46.71
C VAL A 530 12.93 -10.34 47.23
N ASP A 531 12.79 -11.46 47.93
CA ASP A 531 13.90 -12.35 48.29
C ASP A 531 14.70 -12.72 47.02
N PRO A 532 16.01 -12.43 46.96
CA PRO A 532 16.88 -12.77 45.83
C PRO A 532 16.98 -14.28 45.57
N ASP A 533 16.65 -15.13 46.55
CA ASP A 533 16.87 -16.58 46.53
C ASP A 533 15.72 -17.41 45.92
N SER A 534 14.58 -16.80 45.57
CA SER A 534 13.42 -17.50 44.97
C SER A 534 13.54 -17.67 43.45
N TYR A 535 14.23 -16.74 42.80
CA TYR A 535 14.67 -16.88 41.42
C TYR A 535 15.90 -17.79 41.45
N GLY A 536 16.10 -18.69 40.49
CA GLY A 536 17.31 -19.49 40.42
C GLY A 536 18.60 -18.71 40.12
N GLY A 537 18.73 -17.49 40.65
CA GLY A 537 19.74 -16.50 40.36
C GLY A 537 19.67 -16.00 38.91
N PRO A 538 20.20 -14.79 38.64
CA PRO A 538 20.50 -14.36 37.27
C PRO A 538 21.40 -15.36 36.52
N GLY A 539 22.12 -16.25 37.24
CA GLY A 539 22.89 -17.34 36.66
C GLY A 539 22.08 -18.40 35.91
N LYS A 540 20.90 -18.83 36.40
CA LYS A 540 20.08 -19.82 35.66
C LYS A 540 19.41 -19.21 34.42
N LEU A 541 18.94 -17.96 34.51
CA LEU A 541 18.37 -17.24 33.37
C LEU A 541 19.42 -17.04 32.28
N LEU A 542 20.64 -16.66 32.65
CA LEU A 542 21.76 -16.52 31.73
C LEU A 542 22.11 -17.85 31.05
N LYS A 543 22.18 -18.94 31.83
CA LYS A 543 22.46 -20.28 31.28
C LYS A 543 21.40 -20.73 30.28
N ALA A 544 20.12 -20.51 30.59
CA ALA A 544 19.03 -20.84 29.67
C ALA A 544 19.10 -20.03 28.37
N LEU A 545 19.47 -18.74 28.44
CA LEU A 545 19.69 -17.91 27.25
C LEU A 545 20.91 -18.36 26.43
N GLU A 546 22.01 -18.78 27.08
CA GLU A 546 23.18 -19.32 26.40
C GLU A 546 22.85 -20.61 25.64
N GLU A 547 22.12 -21.53 26.27
CA GLU A 547 21.64 -22.76 25.63
C GLU A 547 20.73 -22.44 24.44
N SER A 548 19.76 -21.53 24.62
CA SER A 548 18.87 -21.08 23.53
C SER A 548 19.64 -20.42 22.38
N TYR A 549 20.65 -19.58 22.69
CA TYR A 549 21.49 -18.93 21.69
C TYR A 549 22.27 -19.94 20.84
N MET A 550 22.83 -20.98 21.45
CA MET A 550 23.53 -22.03 20.72
C MET A 550 22.60 -22.76 19.74
N ILE A 551 21.39 -23.10 20.19
CA ILE A 551 20.36 -23.75 19.37
C ILE A 551 19.99 -22.86 18.17
N TRP A 552 19.70 -21.57 18.43
CA TRP A 552 19.35 -20.62 17.36
C TRP A 552 20.48 -20.40 16.37
N THR A 553 21.73 -20.41 16.82
CA THR A 553 22.90 -20.25 15.95
C THR A 553 23.03 -21.43 14.99
N GLU A 554 22.80 -22.66 15.46
CA GLU A 554 22.78 -23.83 14.58
C GLU A 554 21.60 -23.78 13.59
N TRP A 555 20.40 -23.46 14.09
CA TRP A 555 19.21 -23.31 13.25
C TRP A 555 19.29 -22.13 12.26
N SER A 556 20.15 -21.12 12.49
CA SER A 556 20.32 -19.95 11.59
C SER A 556 20.88 -20.28 10.20
N SER A 557 21.43 -21.48 10.05
CA SER A 557 21.86 -22.03 8.76
C SER A 557 20.67 -22.52 7.92
N GLU A 558 19.56 -22.89 8.57
CA GLU A 558 18.37 -23.49 7.96
C GLU A 558 17.15 -22.55 7.97
N ILE A 559 17.02 -21.70 9.00
CA ILE A 559 15.91 -20.78 9.25
C ILE A 559 16.44 -19.35 9.21
N HIS A 560 15.85 -18.49 8.39
CA HIS A 560 16.33 -17.12 8.21
C HIS A 560 16.08 -16.26 9.47
N GLU A 561 14.91 -16.42 10.07
CA GLU A 561 14.42 -15.71 11.25
C GLU A 561 15.29 -16.01 12.47
N ALA A 562 15.82 -17.24 12.57
CA ALA A 562 16.74 -17.68 13.63
C ALA A 562 18.03 -16.83 13.70
N ARG A 563 18.46 -16.24 12.58
CA ARG A 563 19.66 -15.39 12.52
C ARG A 563 19.47 -14.09 13.30
N VAL A 564 18.33 -13.43 13.11
CA VAL A 564 17.99 -12.17 13.80
C VAL A 564 17.91 -12.41 15.31
N VAL A 565 17.30 -13.52 15.71
CA VAL A 565 17.18 -13.91 17.13
C VAL A 565 18.54 -14.22 17.74
N SER A 566 19.39 -14.97 17.03
CA SER A 566 20.76 -15.24 17.44
C SER A 566 21.53 -13.94 17.70
N ASP A 567 21.46 -12.96 16.79
CA ASP A 567 22.14 -11.67 16.93
C ASP A 567 21.66 -10.85 18.15
N ILE A 568 20.35 -10.86 18.43
CA ILE A 568 19.76 -10.19 19.60
C ILE A 568 20.25 -10.85 20.90
N VAL A 569 20.11 -12.19 21.01
CA VAL A 569 20.49 -12.91 22.23
C VAL A 569 22.02 -12.79 22.46
N LYS A 570 22.83 -12.84 21.40
CA LYS A 570 24.28 -12.60 21.46
C LYS A 570 24.64 -11.25 22.10
N SER A 571 23.92 -10.20 21.69
CA SER A 571 24.16 -8.84 22.16
C SER A 571 23.80 -8.68 23.65
N VAL A 572 22.71 -9.29 24.09
CA VAL A 572 22.30 -9.34 25.50
C VAL A 572 23.29 -10.14 26.34
N LEU A 573 23.71 -11.31 25.87
CA LEU A 573 24.74 -12.13 26.54
C LEU A 573 26.04 -11.35 26.72
N LYS A 574 26.47 -10.55 25.72
CA LYS A 574 27.66 -9.69 25.81
C LYS A 574 27.52 -8.63 26.91
N ARG A 575 26.34 -8.00 27.04
CA ARG A 575 26.07 -6.98 28.08
C ARG A 575 26.12 -7.57 29.49
N VAL A 576 25.46 -8.71 29.69
CA VAL A 576 25.33 -9.34 31.02
C VAL A 576 26.68 -9.95 31.46
N LYS A 577 27.49 -10.48 30.53
CA LYS A 577 28.85 -10.95 30.82
C LYS A 577 29.85 -9.82 31.05
N GLY A 578 29.73 -8.71 30.30
CA GLY A 578 30.58 -7.53 30.46
C GLY A 578 30.41 -6.84 31.81
N GLN A 579 29.22 -6.89 32.41
CA GLN A 579 28.98 -6.38 33.78
C GLN A 579 29.57 -7.26 34.89
N ARG A 580 29.98 -8.51 34.61
CA ARG A 580 30.57 -9.43 35.59
C ARG A 580 32.11 -9.43 35.62
N THR A 581 32.79 -8.78 34.67
CA THR A 581 34.27 -8.72 34.61
C THR A 581 34.80 -7.45 35.29
N MET A 582 34.68 -7.40 36.63
CA MET A 582 35.60 -6.65 37.50
C MET A 582 36.36 -7.64 38.39
N VAL A 583 37.15 -8.51 37.79
CA VAL A 583 38.27 -9.22 38.43
C VAL A 583 39.36 -9.36 37.35
N PRO A 584 40.62 -8.96 37.61
CA PRO A 584 41.65 -8.93 36.57
C PRO A 584 42.22 -10.33 36.34
N PHE A 585 42.25 -10.79 35.09
CA PHE A 585 43.15 -11.87 34.66
C PHE A 585 43.59 -11.71 33.20
N ASP A 586 44.78 -12.25 32.97
CA ASP A 586 45.82 -12.00 31.97
C ASP A 586 45.47 -11.86 30.49
N ASN A 587 46.33 -11.06 29.84
CA ASN A 587 46.48 -10.85 28.41
C ASN A 587 46.82 -12.16 27.68
N ASP A 588 46.08 -12.51 26.62
CA ASP A 588 46.72 -13.09 25.42
C ASP A 588 45.87 -13.10 24.12
N ASP A 589 44.62 -12.66 24.10
CA ASP A 589 43.83 -12.67 22.84
C ASP A 589 43.26 -11.30 22.44
N MET A 590 44.13 -10.29 22.30
CA MET A 590 43.74 -8.92 21.94
C MET A 590 44.36 -8.43 20.62
N GLU A 591 44.17 -9.17 19.53
CA GLU A 591 44.36 -8.65 18.18
C GLU A 591 43.23 -9.12 17.25
N ASN A 592 42.15 -8.35 17.27
CA ASN A 592 41.25 -8.03 16.15
C ASN A 592 39.92 -7.61 16.77
N PHE A 593 39.42 -6.45 16.36
CA PHE A 593 38.04 -5.93 16.46
C PHE A 593 38.05 -4.48 16.94
N SER A 594 37.78 -3.59 15.98
CA SER A 594 37.55 -2.15 16.14
C SER A 594 36.32 -1.85 17.00
N PRO A 595 36.28 -0.70 17.69
CA PRO A 595 35.20 -0.35 18.62
C PRO A 595 33.96 0.07 17.83
N LEU A 596 32.87 -0.70 17.92
CA LEU A 596 31.53 -0.22 17.54
C LEU A 596 30.80 0.33 18.77
N SER A 597 30.25 1.52 18.55
CA SER A 597 29.62 2.48 19.45
C SER A 597 28.69 1.92 20.53
N THR A 598 28.84 2.51 21.71
CA THR A 598 28.03 2.39 22.94
C THR A 598 26.56 2.86 22.81
N ASP A 599 26.13 3.33 21.64
CA ASP A 599 24.81 3.98 21.44
C ASP A 599 23.65 2.99 21.21
N ILE A 600 23.92 1.71 20.90
CA ILE A 600 22.90 0.67 20.69
C ILE A 600 22.17 0.29 22.00
N PHE A 601 22.75 0.63 23.16
CA PHE A 601 22.31 0.11 24.46
C PHE A 601 21.26 0.94 25.19
N ALA A 602 20.96 2.16 24.72
CA ALA A 602 19.88 3.01 25.24
C ALA A 602 18.52 2.62 24.65
N ASP A 603 18.47 2.22 23.36
CA ASP A 603 17.22 1.88 22.65
C ASP A 603 16.62 0.52 23.06
N ILE A 604 17.41 -0.36 23.68
CA ILE A 604 16.95 -1.71 24.09
C ILE A 604 16.28 -1.70 25.48
N ILE A 605 16.54 -0.68 26.32
CA ILE A 605 16.03 -0.62 27.70
C ILE A 605 14.63 0.01 27.78
N ASP A 606 14.14 0.66 26.72
CA ASP A 606 12.88 1.38 26.76
C ASP A 606 11.66 0.49 26.45
N LEU A 607 11.48 -0.59 27.23
CA LEU A 607 10.37 -1.53 27.05
C LEU A 607 9.01 -1.03 27.54
N ASN A 608 8.93 0.23 27.98
CA ASN A 608 7.67 0.96 28.09
C ASN A 608 7.38 1.86 26.87
N GLY A 609 8.33 1.98 25.94
CA GLY A 609 8.24 2.77 24.73
C GLY A 609 8.88 2.01 23.57
N GLY A 610 8.11 1.15 22.92
CA GLY A 610 8.52 0.27 21.82
C GLY A 610 9.62 0.75 20.86
N ILE A 611 10.39 -0.25 20.44
CA ILE A 611 11.63 -0.15 19.69
C ILE A 611 11.41 0.47 18.29
N ASP A 612 12.23 1.49 18.04
CA ASP A 612 12.57 2.06 16.73
C ASP A 612 13.67 1.19 16.08
N TRP A 613 13.49 0.81 14.82
CA TRP A 613 14.49 0.06 14.05
C TRP A 613 15.22 1.02 13.11
N SER A 614 16.19 1.75 13.65
CA SER A 614 17.09 2.61 12.87
C SER A 614 18.59 2.21 12.98
N GLY A 615 18.94 1.12 13.69
CA GLY A 615 20.33 0.92 14.15
C GLY A 615 21.09 -0.38 13.83
N ALA A 616 20.60 -1.33 13.00
CA ALA A 616 21.38 -2.53 12.67
C ALA A 616 21.05 -3.14 11.30
N ALA A 617 21.43 -2.44 10.24
CA ALA A 617 21.77 -3.08 8.98
C ALA A 617 23.21 -2.67 8.65
N PHE A 618 24.07 -3.67 8.46
CA PHE A 618 25.43 -3.50 7.99
C PHE A 618 25.39 -2.77 6.64
N ASP A 619 25.79 -1.50 6.65
CA ASP A 619 26.08 -0.71 5.46
C ASP A 619 27.13 -1.47 4.62
N SER A 620 26.77 -1.83 3.38
CA SER A 620 27.71 -1.57 2.29
C SER A 620 27.74 -0.06 2.12
N PRO A 621 28.87 0.62 2.35
CA PRO A 621 28.86 2.05 2.52
C PRO A 621 28.68 2.76 1.19
N ALA A 622 27.89 3.83 1.25
CA ALA A 622 27.69 4.88 0.25
C ALA A 622 26.63 4.61 -0.85
N MET A 623 25.34 4.63 -0.49
CA MET A 623 24.32 5.08 -1.48
C MET A 623 23.00 5.64 -0.91
N ASN A 624 22.62 5.40 0.35
CA ASN A 624 21.22 5.59 0.78
C ASN A 624 20.94 6.68 1.85
N LYS A 625 21.94 7.43 2.33
CA LYS A 625 21.77 8.30 3.53
C LYS A 625 21.27 9.74 3.27
N ASP A 626 21.13 10.17 2.02
CA ASP A 626 20.90 11.61 1.69
C ASP A 626 19.43 12.01 1.45
N LEU A 627 18.42 11.15 1.69
CA LEU A 627 17.03 11.43 1.30
C LEU A 627 15.96 11.44 2.40
N GLU A 628 16.20 10.82 3.55
CA GLU A 628 15.11 10.62 4.53
C GLU A 628 15.03 11.71 5.63
N SER A 629 15.91 12.72 5.62
CA SER A 629 15.91 13.78 6.64
C SER A 629 15.08 15.03 6.29
N SER A 630 14.12 14.99 5.35
CA SER A 630 13.40 16.20 4.90
C SER A 630 11.87 16.18 4.99
N SER A 631 11.21 15.14 5.51
CA SER A 631 9.74 15.01 5.36
C SER A 631 8.91 14.76 6.63
N ALA A 632 9.41 15.11 7.82
CA ALA A 632 8.57 15.16 9.02
C ALA A 632 8.82 16.44 9.81
N GLU A 633 8.36 17.56 9.26
CA GLU A 633 8.07 18.77 10.03
C GLU A 633 6.54 18.98 9.96
N GLU A 634 5.90 19.08 11.12
CA GLU A 634 4.45 19.25 11.29
C GLU A 634 3.87 20.31 10.35
N LEU A 635 2.72 20.02 9.75
CA LEU A 635 1.97 21.00 8.96
C LEU A 635 1.26 22.01 9.89
N LYS A 636 2.05 22.91 10.48
CA LYS A 636 1.60 24.25 10.84
C LYS A 636 1.27 25.01 9.54
N PRO A 637 0.35 25.99 9.53
CA PRO A 637 0.11 26.83 8.35
C PRO A 637 1.45 27.35 7.84
N PRO A 638 1.67 27.48 6.52
CA PRO A 638 3.00 27.59 5.94
C PRO A 638 3.74 28.77 6.55
N VAL A 639 4.57 28.48 7.54
CA VAL A 639 5.56 29.41 8.07
C VAL A 639 6.55 29.59 6.92
N GLN A 640 6.80 30.84 6.56
CA GLN A 640 7.78 31.19 5.53
C GLN A 640 9.07 30.38 5.78
N GLN A 641 9.49 29.57 4.80
CA GLN A 641 10.88 29.12 4.73
C GLN A 641 11.73 30.35 4.42
N ASN A 642 12.00 31.16 5.45
CA ASN A 642 13.01 32.20 5.40
C ASN A 642 14.34 31.52 5.07
N GLY A 643 15.03 32.06 4.07
CA GLY A 643 16.22 31.44 3.50
C GLY A 643 17.25 31.09 4.58
N LYS A 644 17.76 29.86 4.54
CA LYS A 644 18.88 29.37 5.35
C LYS A 644 20.06 30.38 5.32
N ILE A 645 20.18 31.21 6.36
CA ILE A 645 21.17 32.29 6.48
C ILE A 645 22.56 31.70 6.79
N SER A 646 23.62 32.35 6.33
CA SER A 646 25.01 31.95 6.58
C SER A 646 25.36 32.06 8.07
N ASP A 647 25.98 31.01 8.62
CA ASP A 647 26.54 30.98 9.97
C ASP A 647 28.05 30.76 9.85
N TYR A 648 28.77 31.87 9.64
CA TYR A 648 30.22 31.84 9.40
C TYR A 648 31.01 31.36 10.63
N GLU A 649 30.47 31.51 11.84
CA GLU A 649 31.11 31.03 13.08
C GLU A 649 31.16 29.50 13.15
N LYS A 650 30.15 28.82 12.59
CA LYS A 650 30.12 27.36 12.47
C LYS A 650 30.72 26.83 11.17
N GLY A 651 31.31 27.70 10.35
CA GLY A 651 31.85 27.34 9.04
C GLY A 651 30.76 26.97 8.02
N LEU A 652 29.54 27.52 8.15
CA LEU A 652 28.38 27.14 7.36
C LEU A 652 27.93 28.28 6.41
N VAL A 653 27.96 28.02 5.09
CA VAL A 653 27.69 29.03 4.05
C VAL A 653 26.26 28.90 3.50
N GLY A 654 25.51 30.00 3.53
CA GLY A 654 24.13 30.15 3.04
C GLY A 654 23.90 31.52 2.37
N TRP A 655 22.69 32.06 2.52
CA TRP A 655 22.35 33.42 2.06
C TRP A 655 22.88 34.47 3.04
N ASP A 656 23.22 35.68 2.57
CA ASP A 656 23.74 36.73 3.48
C ASP A 656 22.65 37.42 4.31
N SER A 657 21.42 37.45 3.77
CA SER A 657 20.23 37.95 4.47
C SER A 657 18.97 37.36 3.83
N GLU A 658 17.81 37.51 4.49
CA GLU A 658 16.52 37.09 3.91
C GLU A 658 16.20 37.83 2.60
N GLU A 659 16.72 39.04 2.42
CA GLU A 659 16.54 39.89 1.23
C GLU A 659 17.72 39.84 0.24
N ASP A 660 18.59 38.82 0.33
CA ASP A 660 19.77 38.71 -0.55
C ASP A 660 19.37 38.80 -2.04
N PRO A 661 19.90 39.75 -2.83
CA PRO A 661 19.56 39.93 -4.24
C PRO A 661 19.99 38.75 -5.13
N HIS A 662 20.89 37.88 -4.65
CA HIS A 662 21.30 36.66 -5.35
C HIS A 662 20.31 35.50 -5.15
N ASN A 663 19.39 35.60 -4.19
CA ASN A 663 18.34 34.61 -4.02
C ASN A 663 17.31 34.74 -5.16
N PRO A 664 17.04 33.68 -5.95
CA PRO A 664 16.08 33.69 -7.05
C PRO A 664 14.67 34.14 -6.66
N GLN A 665 14.26 33.90 -5.41
CA GLN A 665 12.97 34.36 -4.89
C GLN A 665 12.91 35.88 -4.67
N ASN A 666 14.05 36.56 -4.58
CA ASN A 666 14.16 38.01 -4.39
C ASN A 666 14.42 38.76 -5.71
N PHE A 667 14.42 38.05 -6.85
CA PHE A 667 14.56 38.70 -8.15
C PHE A 667 13.42 39.71 -8.42
N PRO A 668 13.69 40.81 -9.14
CA PRO A 668 12.65 41.73 -9.56
C PRO A 668 11.56 40.98 -10.34
N ASP A 669 10.28 41.30 -10.10
CA ASP A 669 9.16 40.58 -10.73
C ASP A 669 9.27 40.54 -12.26
N LYS A 670 9.68 41.65 -12.88
CA LYS A 670 9.93 41.70 -14.34
C LYS A 670 10.87 40.59 -14.81
N ARG A 671 11.91 40.30 -14.03
CA ARG A 671 12.90 39.26 -14.32
C ARG A 671 12.31 37.87 -14.12
N LYS A 672 11.59 37.63 -13.02
CA LYS A 672 10.92 36.34 -12.73
C LYS A 672 9.95 35.96 -13.85
N TRP A 673 9.09 36.91 -14.24
CA TRP A 673 8.10 36.72 -15.29
C TRP A 673 8.75 36.59 -16.68
N MET A 674 9.86 37.28 -16.93
CA MET A 674 10.63 37.11 -18.17
C MET A 674 11.21 35.69 -18.27
N ILE A 675 11.90 35.20 -17.22
CA ILE A 675 12.46 33.84 -17.19
C ILE A 675 11.34 32.81 -17.36
N LEU A 676 10.25 32.95 -16.62
CA LEU A 676 9.10 32.05 -16.73
C LEU A 676 8.47 32.08 -18.13
N GLY A 677 8.33 33.27 -18.73
CA GLY A 677 7.80 33.44 -20.08
C GLY A 677 8.66 32.72 -21.13
N MET A 678 9.98 32.85 -21.02
CA MET A 678 10.93 32.16 -21.90
C MET A 678 10.83 30.63 -21.79
N VAL A 679 10.81 30.11 -20.56
CA VAL A 679 10.63 28.68 -20.30
C VAL A 679 9.23 28.22 -20.76
N SER A 680 8.20 29.05 -20.69
CA SER A 680 6.87 28.73 -21.21
C SER A 680 6.84 28.65 -22.74
N VAL A 681 7.56 29.54 -23.45
CA VAL A 681 7.62 29.54 -24.92
C VAL A 681 8.32 28.28 -25.44
N ILE A 682 9.44 27.89 -24.85
CA ILE A 682 10.10 26.64 -25.24
C ILE A 682 9.22 25.40 -24.92
N THR A 683 8.47 25.46 -23.81
CA THR A 683 7.52 24.42 -23.39
C THR A 683 6.25 24.39 -24.25
N PHE A 684 5.98 25.44 -25.02
CA PHE A 684 5.01 25.45 -26.11
C PHE A 684 5.57 24.84 -27.39
N LEU A 685 6.81 25.21 -27.78
CA LEU A 685 7.45 24.75 -29.01
C LEU A 685 7.66 23.23 -29.06
N SER A 686 7.95 22.62 -27.91
CA SER A 686 8.21 21.18 -27.83
C SER A 686 6.97 20.29 -28.15
N PRO A 687 5.81 20.47 -27.50
CA PRO A 687 4.56 19.81 -27.90
C PRO A 687 4.01 20.24 -29.26
N LEU A 688 4.34 21.45 -29.73
CA LEU A 688 4.04 21.85 -31.11
C LEU A 688 4.85 21.02 -32.12
N ALA A 689 6.13 20.78 -31.85
CA ALA A 689 7.01 19.96 -32.69
C ALA A 689 6.58 18.49 -32.79
N SER A 690 5.85 17.98 -31.77
CA SER A 690 5.34 16.61 -31.80
C SER A 690 4.23 16.44 -32.83
N SER A 691 3.27 17.37 -32.91
CA SER A 691 2.05 17.23 -33.71
C SER A 691 2.07 17.98 -35.05
N ILE A 692 2.96 18.96 -35.24
CA ILE A 692 3.04 19.74 -36.50
C ILE A 692 3.22 18.90 -37.77
N PRO A 693 3.93 17.75 -37.80
CA PRO A 693 4.07 16.97 -39.03
C PRO A 693 2.85 16.10 -39.35
N ALA A 694 1.86 15.98 -38.43
CA ALA A 694 0.76 15.02 -38.56
C ALA A 694 -0.03 15.17 -39.87
N PRO A 695 -0.40 16.38 -40.33
CA PRO A 695 -1.08 16.54 -41.61
C PRO A 695 -0.19 16.17 -42.82
N GLY A 696 1.10 16.49 -42.76
CA GLY A 696 2.05 16.25 -43.86
C GLY A 696 2.46 14.79 -44.07
N THR A 697 1.95 13.86 -43.27
CA THR A 697 2.29 12.43 -43.32
C THR A 697 1.98 11.78 -44.67
N SER A 698 0.89 12.17 -45.32
CA SER A 698 0.51 11.64 -46.64
C SER A 698 1.54 11.99 -47.73
N LEU A 699 2.03 13.24 -47.72
CA LEU A 699 3.09 13.70 -48.63
C LEU A 699 4.42 12.98 -48.34
N MET A 700 4.79 12.84 -47.07
CA MET A 700 5.97 12.10 -46.65
C MET A 700 5.93 10.63 -47.10
N ASN A 701 4.79 9.96 -46.92
CA ASN A 701 4.61 8.56 -47.34
C ASN A 701 4.76 8.39 -48.85
N SER A 702 4.20 9.32 -49.63
CA SER A 702 4.30 9.28 -51.09
C SER A 702 5.74 9.38 -51.59
N GLU A 703 6.57 10.19 -50.91
CA GLU A 703 7.96 10.39 -51.29
C GLU A 703 8.85 9.21 -50.88
N PHE A 704 8.67 8.67 -49.68
CA PHE A 704 9.43 7.53 -49.19
C PHE A 704 8.90 6.17 -49.64
N GLY A 705 7.81 6.13 -50.44
CA GLY A 705 7.19 4.89 -50.91
C GLY A 705 6.60 4.03 -49.78
N VAL A 706 6.17 4.65 -48.67
CA VAL A 706 5.64 3.94 -47.51
C VAL A 706 4.16 3.61 -47.72
N THR A 707 3.85 2.33 -47.85
CA THR A 707 2.47 1.83 -48.00
C THR A 707 1.81 1.46 -46.68
N SER A 708 2.59 1.29 -45.61
CA SER A 708 2.09 0.89 -44.29
C SER A 708 1.55 2.08 -43.49
N THR A 709 0.25 2.04 -43.19
CA THR A 709 -0.42 3.03 -42.32
C THR A 709 0.11 3.01 -40.88
N ILE A 710 0.54 1.85 -40.38
CA ILE A 710 1.14 1.71 -39.04
C ILE A 710 2.46 2.48 -38.99
N LEU A 711 3.31 2.33 -40.01
CA LEU A 711 4.60 3.00 -40.06
C LEU A 711 4.45 4.53 -40.18
N ALA A 712 3.43 4.97 -40.93
CA ALA A 712 3.08 6.39 -41.04
C ALA A 712 2.66 6.99 -39.69
N SER A 713 1.73 6.35 -38.96
CA SER A 713 1.32 6.80 -37.63
C SER A 713 2.48 6.79 -36.63
N PHE A 714 3.33 5.77 -36.67
CA PHE A 714 4.51 5.66 -35.80
C PHE A 714 5.51 6.80 -36.04
N SER A 715 5.70 7.21 -37.30
CA SER A 715 6.61 8.31 -37.64
C SER A 715 6.24 9.62 -36.93
N VAL A 716 4.95 9.86 -36.69
CA VAL A 716 4.47 11.03 -35.94
C VAL A 716 4.64 10.81 -34.44
N SER A 717 4.13 9.69 -33.92
CA SER A 717 4.01 9.44 -32.49
C SER A 717 5.35 9.14 -31.79
N VAL A 718 6.39 8.69 -32.51
CA VAL A 718 7.70 8.36 -31.93
C VAL A 718 8.39 9.54 -31.24
N PHE A 719 8.08 10.79 -31.64
CA PHE A 719 8.59 11.97 -30.94
C PHE A 719 8.14 11.99 -29.47
N VAL A 720 6.90 11.57 -29.21
CA VAL A 720 6.34 11.45 -27.86
C VAL A 720 7.00 10.31 -27.08
N LEU A 721 7.47 9.25 -27.75
CA LEU A 721 8.26 8.21 -27.08
C LEU A 721 9.55 8.77 -26.49
N GLY A 722 10.16 9.77 -27.14
CA GLY A 722 11.29 10.52 -26.57
C GLY A 722 10.94 11.24 -25.27
N PHE A 723 9.69 11.71 -25.13
CA PHE A 723 9.19 12.31 -23.88
C PHE A 723 9.00 11.31 -22.74
N THR A 724 9.07 10.01 -23.02
CA THR A 724 9.09 9.00 -21.95
C THR A 724 10.43 8.96 -21.25
N LEU A 725 11.53 8.94 -22.00
CA LEU A 725 12.88 8.75 -21.45
C LEU A 725 13.46 10.03 -20.86
N GLY A 726 13.23 11.17 -21.52
CA GLY A 726 13.89 12.40 -21.14
C GLY A 726 13.55 12.90 -19.73
N PRO A 727 12.27 12.99 -19.29
CA PRO A 727 11.93 13.45 -17.94
C PRO A 727 12.53 12.60 -16.81
N LEU A 728 12.68 11.28 -17.03
CA LEU A 728 13.24 10.35 -16.04
C LEU A 728 14.73 10.61 -15.76
N ILE A 729 15.45 11.17 -16.74
CA ILE A 729 16.90 11.43 -16.65
C ILE A 729 17.16 12.92 -16.42
N LEU A 730 16.52 13.78 -17.20
CA LEU A 730 16.81 15.21 -17.27
C LEU A 730 16.29 15.98 -16.05
N SER A 731 15.19 15.54 -15.43
CA SER A 731 14.68 16.19 -14.22
C SER A 731 15.67 16.05 -13.04
N PRO A 732 16.12 14.83 -12.66
CA PRO A 732 17.19 14.66 -11.67
C PRO A 732 18.48 15.43 -12.01
N LEU A 733 18.92 15.37 -13.28
CA LEU A 733 20.13 16.07 -13.70
C LEU A 733 20.03 17.59 -13.48
N SER A 734 18.84 18.18 -13.65
CA SER A 734 18.63 19.62 -13.41
C SER A 734 18.70 20.03 -11.94
N GLU A 735 18.43 19.11 -11.01
CA GLU A 735 18.58 19.35 -9.56
C GLU A 735 20.06 19.35 -9.16
N ILE A 736 20.87 18.53 -9.83
CA ILE A 736 22.29 18.31 -9.51
C ILE A 736 23.19 19.30 -10.23
N TYR A 737 23.02 19.48 -11.54
CA TYR A 737 23.90 20.33 -12.36
C TYR A 737 23.39 21.77 -12.51
N GLY A 738 22.13 22.03 -12.14
CA GLY A 738 21.47 23.32 -12.28
C GLY A 738 20.39 23.31 -13.36
N ARG A 739 19.41 24.21 -13.24
CA ARG A 739 18.25 24.27 -14.14
C ARG A 739 18.68 24.78 -15.51
N GLN A 740 19.46 25.86 -15.54
CA GLN A 740 19.81 26.55 -16.77
C GLN A 740 20.74 25.74 -17.68
N PRO A 741 21.84 25.12 -17.21
CA PRO A 741 22.73 24.34 -18.08
C PRO A 741 22.01 23.15 -18.72
N VAL A 742 21.16 22.45 -17.97
CA VAL A 742 20.40 21.29 -18.48
C VAL A 742 19.39 21.72 -19.53
N LEU A 743 18.62 22.80 -19.27
CA LEU A 743 17.69 23.35 -20.25
C LEU A 743 18.43 23.79 -21.53
N ASN A 744 19.52 24.55 -21.42
CA ASN A 744 20.25 25.05 -22.58
C ASN A 744 20.85 23.92 -23.44
N VAL A 745 21.48 22.91 -22.81
CA VAL A 745 22.06 21.78 -23.56
C VAL A 745 20.97 20.99 -24.27
N MET A 746 19.83 20.75 -23.61
CA MET A 746 18.72 20.00 -24.20
C MET A 746 17.97 20.80 -25.26
N ASP A 747 17.85 22.12 -25.11
CA ASP A 747 17.28 23.03 -26.12
C ASP A 747 18.16 23.03 -27.39
N VAL A 748 19.48 23.08 -27.24
CA VAL A 748 20.42 22.94 -28.37
C VAL A 748 20.29 21.57 -29.01
N PHE A 749 20.25 20.50 -28.20
CA PHE A 749 20.08 19.13 -28.69
C PHE A 749 18.78 18.96 -29.47
N PHE A 750 17.66 19.46 -28.93
CA PHE A 750 16.35 19.49 -29.59
C PHE A 750 16.41 20.24 -30.93
N THR A 751 17.04 21.42 -30.94
CA THR A 751 17.16 22.27 -32.13
C THR A 751 18.00 21.59 -33.22
N LEU A 752 19.16 21.02 -32.88
CA LEU A 752 20.05 20.36 -33.84
C LEU A 752 19.40 19.13 -34.50
N TRP A 753 18.63 18.34 -33.75
CA TRP A 753 17.95 17.17 -34.32
C TRP A 753 16.82 17.52 -35.30
N GLN A 754 16.36 18.78 -35.33
CA GLN A 754 15.46 19.23 -36.41
C GLN A 754 16.14 19.27 -37.76
N ILE A 755 17.47 19.54 -37.81
CA ILE A 755 18.26 19.44 -39.05
C ILE A 755 18.23 18.00 -39.56
N GLY A 756 18.40 17.03 -38.66
CA GLY A 756 18.29 15.61 -38.97
C GLY A 756 16.92 15.27 -39.56
N CYS A 757 15.83 15.72 -38.92
CA CYS A 757 14.48 15.49 -39.43
C CYS A 757 14.25 16.13 -40.80
N ALA A 758 14.77 17.33 -41.03
CA ALA A 758 14.63 18.04 -42.29
C ALA A 758 15.40 17.37 -43.44
N LEU A 759 16.58 16.80 -43.15
CA LEU A 759 17.48 16.19 -44.14
C LEU A 759 17.37 14.66 -44.20
N ALA A 760 16.37 14.07 -43.56
CA ALA A 760 16.21 12.62 -43.49
C ALA A 760 16.06 12.01 -44.91
N PRO A 761 16.95 11.08 -45.32
CA PRO A 761 16.89 10.43 -46.63
C PRO A 761 15.84 9.32 -46.73
N ASN A 762 15.40 8.78 -45.59
CA ASN A 762 14.41 7.70 -45.53
C ASN A 762 13.62 7.73 -44.22
N ILE A 763 12.51 6.97 -44.18
CA ILE A 763 11.61 6.93 -43.02
C ILE A 763 12.29 6.45 -41.72
N ALA A 764 13.23 5.51 -41.80
CA ALA A 764 13.91 4.99 -40.61
C ALA A 764 14.80 6.07 -39.96
N SER A 765 15.57 6.80 -40.77
CA SER A 765 16.36 7.94 -40.30
C SER A 765 15.48 9.03 -39.70
N LEU A 766 14.33 9.34 -40.32
CA LEU A 766 13.36 10.30 -39.79
C LEU A 766 12.83 9.86 -38.42
N ILE A 767 12.47 8.59 -38.25
CA ILE A 767 12.00 8.04 -36.97
C ILE A 767 13.06 8.20 -35.88
N VAL A 768 14.32 7.86 -36.16
CA VAL A 768 15.42 7.99 -35.20
C VAL A 768 15.66 9.46 -34.83
N PHE A 769 15.73 10.35 -35.81
CA PHE A 769 15.95 11.77 -35.57
C PHE A 769 14.80 12.41 -34.80
N ARG A 770 13.55 12.01 -35.09
CA ARG A 770 12.36 12.47 -34.34
C ARG A 770 12.36 11.98 -32.91
N PHE A 771 12.75 10.74 -32.67
CA PHE A 771 12.90 10.21 -31.31
C PHE A 771 13.91 11.03 -30.50
N LEU A 772 15.10 11.30 -31.08
CA LEU A 772 16.14 12.09 -30.42
C LEU A 772 15.72 13.54 -30.20
N ALA A 773 15.04 14.17 -31.18
CA ALA A 773 14.43 15.48 -30.99
C ALA A 773 13.42 15.49 -29.84
N GLY A 774 12.61 14.43 -29.72
CA GLY A 774 11.68 14.23 -28.60
C GLY A 774 12.39 14.18 -27.25
N VAL A 775 13.48 13.41 -27.13
CA VAL A 775 14.27 13.34 -25.89
C VAL A 775 14.74 14.74 -25.44
N GLY A 776 15.28 15.53 -26.36
CA GLY A 776 15.70 16.92 -26.07
C GLY A 776 14.53 17.83 -25.69
N GLY A 777 13.43 17.77 -26.46
CA GLY A 777 12.25 18.62 -26.23
C GLY A 777 11.52 18.33 -24.91
N SER A 778 11.75 17.19 -24.28
CA SER A 778 11.08 16.84 -23.02
C SER A 778 11.60 17.61 -21.81
N ALA A 779 12.82 18.17 -21.87
CA ALA A 779 13.49 18.78 -20.72
C ALA A 779 12.69 19.93 -20.12
N CYS A 780 12.16 20.81 -20.96
CA CYS A 780 11.43 22.00 -20.50
C CYS A 780 10.09 21.65 -19.81
N LEU A 781 9.43 20.57 -20.25
CA LEU A 781 8.19 20.08 -19.65
C LEU A 781 8.40 19.60 -18.20
N SER A 782 9.53 18.94 -17.92
CA SER A 782 9.83 18.43 -16.57
C SER A 782 10.53 19.46 -15.69
N VAL A 783 11.51 20.20 -16.24
CA VAL A 783 12.34 21.14 -15.47
C VAL A 783 11.62 22.45 -15.18
N GLY A 784 10.64 22.85 -16.01
CA GLY A 784 9.89 24.10 -15.84
C GLY A 784 9.17 24.22 -14.49
N GLY A 785 8.66 23.11 -13.94
CA GLY A 785 8.09 23.08 -12.59
C GLY A 785 9.10 23.42 -11.50
N GLY A 786 10.35 22.97 -11.65
CA GLY A 786 11.45 23.32 -10.76
C GLY A 786 11.81 24.81 -10.82
N VAL A 787 11.83 25.39 -12.01
CA VAL A 787 12.07 26.84 -12.20
C VAL A 787 11.00 27.70 -11.50
N ILE A 788 9.72 27.27 -11.56
CA ILE A 788 8.63 27.95 -10.84
C ILE A 788 8.84 27.87 -9.32
N ALA A 789 9.23 26.70 -8.80
CA ALA A 789 9.47 26.50 -7.38
C ALA A 789 10.65 27.35 -6.86
N ASP A 790 11.68 27.52 -7.69
CA ASP A 790 12.86 28.33 -7.38
C ASP A 790 12.57 29.85 -7.39
N LEU A 791 11.73 30.33 -8.33
CA LEU A 791 11.48 31.77 -8.52
C LEU A 791 10.30 32.34 -7.71
N PHE A 792 9.26 31.55 -7.48
CA PHE A 792 7.99 32.06 -6.92
C PHE A 792 7.70 31.47 -5.53
N PRO A 793 7.32 32.32 -4.56
CA PRO A 793 6.89 31.87 -3.23
C PRO A 793 5.54 31.14 -3.33
N ILE A 794 5.26 30.27 -2.35
CA ILE A 794 4.14 29.30 -2.36
C ILE A 794 2.79 29.92 -2.77
N HIS A 795 2.45 31.10 -2.26
CA HIS A 795 1.19 31.78 -2.55
C HIS A 795 1.04 32.28 -4.00
N GLN A 796 2.15 32.45 -4.75
CA GLN A 796 2.14 32.89 -6.15
C GLN A 796 2.33 31.75 -7.15
N ARG A 797 2.75 30.56 -6.69
CA ARG A 797 3.06 29.41 -7.56
C ARG A 797 1.88 28.97 -8.42
N GLY A 798 0.65 29.05 -7.90
CA GLY A 798 -0.55 28.70 -8.66
C GLY A 798 -0.72 29.53 -9.94
N LYS A 799 -0.51 30.85 -9.85
CA LYS A 799 -0.59 31.77 -11.01
C LYS A 799 0.54 31.52 -12.00
N ALA A 800 1.76 31.30 -11.51
CA ALA A 800 2.93 30.99 -12.34
C ALA A 800 2.74 29.67 -13.10
N ASN A 801 2.27 28.62 -12.41
CA ASN A 801 2.01 27.31 -13.02
C ASN A 801 0.87 27.37 -14.06
N ALA A 802 -0.19 28.15 -13.81
CA ALA A 802 -1.26 28.37 -14.77
C ALA A 802 -0.72 29.00 -16.08
N MET A 803 0.14 30.02 -15.98
CA MET A 803 0.75 30.66 -17.15
C MET A 803 1.65 29.69 -17.92
N PHE A 804 2.48 28.93 -17.20
CA PHE A 804 3.37 27.92 -17.79
C PHE A 804 2.61 26.83 -18.55
N THR A 805 1.48 26.37 -18.01
CA THR A 805 0.69 25.26 -18.57
C THR A 805 -0.07 25.63 -19.85
N ILE A 806 -0.25 26.93 -20.15
CA ILE A 806 -0.89 27.39 -21.39
C ILE A 806 -0.13 26.87 -22.62
N GLY A 807 1.20 26.89 -22.58
CA GLY A 807 2.04 26.46 -23.69
C GLY A 807 1.78 25.00 -24.12
N PRO A 808 1.96 24.02 -23.22
CA PRO A 808 1.72 22.61 -23.50
C PRO A 808 0.32 22.25 -24.01
N LEU A 809 -0.69 23.06 -23.69
CA LEU A 809 -2.07 22.81 -24.12
C LEU A 809 -2.37 23.36 -25.51
N ILE A 810 -1.80 24.53 -25.85
CA ILE A 810 -2.02 25.16 -27.15
C ILE A 810 -1.13 24.53 -28.23
N GLY A 811 0.10 24.12 -27.89
CA GLY A 811 1.08 23.55 -28.83
C GLY A 811 0.50 22.44 -29.72
N PRO A 812 -0.10 21.37 -29.15
CA PRO A 812 -0.62 20.25 -29.92
C PRO A 812 -1.77 20.60 -30.87
N VAL A 813 -2.49 21.71 -30.62
CA VAL A 813 -3.60 22.19 -31.46
C VAL A 813 -3.10 23.07 -32.59
N LEU A 814 -2.18 24.00 -32.30
CA LEU A 814 -1.59 24.86 -33.33
C LEU A 814 -0.65 24.10 -34.26
N GLY A 815 -0.07 22.98 -33.80
CA GLY A 815 0.79 22.12 -34.61
C GLY A 815 0.12 21.70 -35.92
N PRO A 816 -0.94 20.89 -35.92
CA PRO A 816 -1.59 20.46 -37.16
C PRO A 816 -2.14 21.61 -38.00
N LEU A 817 -2.57 22.71 -37.38
CA LEU A 817 -3.00 23.91 -38.10
C LEU A 817 -1.87 24.47 -38.96
N LEU A 818 -0.71 24.77 -38.35
CA LEU A 818 0.46 25.27 -39.08
C LEU A 818 1.02 24.21 -40.04
N GLY A 819 1.02 22.95 -39.60
CA GLY A 819 1.51 21.79 -40.33
C GLY A 819 0.82 21.57 -41.66
N GLY A 820 -0.51 21.69 -41.71
CA GLY A 820 -1.29 21.56 -42.95
C GLY A 820 -0.88 22.59 -44.00
N PHE A 821 -0.81 23.87 -43.60
CA PHE A 821 -0.40 24.96 -44.49
C PHE A 821 1.05 24.87 -44.95
N ILE A 822 1.98 24.60 -44.03
CA ILE A 822 3.41 24.50 -44.37
C ILE A 822 3.65 23.29 -45.26
N SER A 823 3.08 22.12 -44.91
CA SER A 823 3.31 20.87 -45.65
C SER A 823 2.77 20.94 -47.07
N GLN A 824 1.59 21.54 -47.27
CA GLN A 824 1.00 21.64 -48.61
C GLN A 824 1.71 22.67 -49.50
N ARG A 825 2.11 23.84 -48.97
CA ARG A 825 2.65 24.94 -49.79
C ARG A 825 4.16 24.90 -49.99
N ALA A 826 4.90 24.56 -48.94
CA ALA A 826 6.37 24.54 -48.96
C ALA A 826 6.94 23.11 -48.99
N GLY A 827 6.11 22.10 -48.70
CA GLY A 827 6.51 20.71 -48.59
C GLY A 827 6.70 20.28 -47.13
N TRP A 828 6.54 18.97 -46.86
CA TRP A 828 6.54 18.44 -45.49
C TRP A 828 7.88 18.66 -44.75
N ARG A 829 9.02 18.71 -45.46
CA ARG A 829 10.33 18.99 -44.84
C ARG A 829 10.45 20.39 -44.24
N TRP A 830 9.74 21.37 -44.80
CA TRP A 830 9.76 22.76 -44.31
C TRP A 830 9.18 22.92 -42.92
N VAL A 831 8.38 21.96 -42.46
CA VAL A 831 7.93 21.90 -41.06
C VAL A 831 9.13 21.85 -40.11
N TYR A 832 10.17 21.08 -40.43
CA TYR A 832 11.36 20.96 -39.60
C TYR A 832 12.28 22.18 -39.70
N TRP A 833 12.36 22.82 -40.86
CA TRP A 833 13.07 24.09 -41.01
C TRP A 833 12.40 25.22 -40.23
N PHE A 834 11.07 25.28 -40.24
CA PHE A 834 10.30 26.20 -39.42
C PHE A 834 10.61 25.99 -37.92
N LEU A 835 10.54 24.74 -37.45
CA LEU A 835 10.89 24.38 -36.07
C LEU A 835 12.33 24.75 -35.73
N LEU A 836 13.29 24.48 -36.62
CA LEU A 836 14.70 24.83 -36.42
C LEU A 836 14.87 26.33 -36.19
N ILE A 837 14.22 27.17 -36.99
CA ILE A 837 14.31 28.63 -36.88
C ILE A 837 13.69 29.08 -35.56
N THR A 838 12.45 28.66 -35.27
CA THR A 838 11.73 29.11 -34.06
C THR A 838 12.40 28.63 -32.78
N CYS A 839 12.82 27.36 -32.74
CA CYS A 839 13.52 26.79 -31.60
C CYS A 839 14.91 27.39 -31.46
N GLY A 840 15.67 27.53 -32.55
CA GLY A 840 17.01 28.11 -32.53
C GLY A 840 17.03 29.56 -32.05
N VAL A 841 16.08 30.39 -32.49
CA VAL A 841 15.94 31.77 -31.96
C VAL A 841 15.65 31.73 -30.46
N MET A 842 14.73 30.89 -30.01
CA MET A 842 14.38 30.79 -28.60
C MET A 842 15.54 30.25 -27.75
N THR A 843 16.29 29.26 -28.25
CA THR A 843 17.50 28.73 -27.61
C THR A 843 18.58 29.80 -27.50
N CYS A 844 18.79 30.63 -28.53
CA CYS A 844 19.72 31.75 -28.46
C CYS A 844 19.29 32.77 -27.39
N VAL A 845 18.00 33.11 -27.33
CA VAL A 845 17.46 34.00 -26.31
C VAL A 845 17.64 33.42 -24.90
N ASN A 846 17.35 32.13 -24.70
CA ASN A 846 17.57 31.41 -23.44
C ASN A 846 19.05 31.39 -23.04
N PHE A 847 19.96 31.23 -24.00
CA PHE A 847 21.39 31.21 -23.73
C PHE A 847 21.90 32.58 -23.26
N VAL A 848 21.44 33.67 -23.88
CA VAL A 848 21.88 35.05 -23.58
C VAL A 848 21.22 35.59 -22.30
N VAL A 849 19.92 35.37 -22.12
CA VAL A 849 19.13 36.00 -21.06
C VAL A 849 18.91 35.08 -19.86
N GLY A 850 19.00 33.76 -20.07
CA GLY A 850 18.77 32.77 -19.03
C GLY A 850 19.75 32.92 -17.86
N GLN A 851 19.28 32.56 -16.69
CA GLN A 851 20.10 32.55 -15.48
C GLN A 851 19.77 31.34 -14.62
N GLU A 852 20.76 30.92 -13.83
CA GLU A 852 20.61 29.81 -12.92
C GLU A 852 19.64 30.18 -11.79
N THR A 853 18.64 29.33 -11.57
CA THR A 853 17.62 29.51 -10.54
C THR A 853 17.78 28.52 -9.39
N ASN A 854 18.60 27.47 -9.52
CA ASN A 854 18.72 26.45 -8.46
C ASN A 854 19.48 27.01 -7.23
N PRO A 855 18.83 27.11 -6.04
CA PRO A 855 19.45 27.64 -4.82
C PRO A 855 20.71 26.88 -4.40
N SER A 856 20.70 25.55 -4.50
CA SER A 856 21.82 24.71 -4.07
C SER A 856 23.07 24.93 -4.94
N VAL A 857 22.89 25.15 -6.24
CA VAL A 857 23.99 25.40 -7.18
C VAL A 857 24.59 26.77 -6.96
N LEU A 858 23.76 27.78 -6.70
CA LEU A 858 24.22 29.15 -6.41
C LEU A 858 25.06 29.19 -5.13
N ILE A 859 24.61 28.54 -4.05
CA ILE A 859 25.36 28.48 -2.79
C ILE A 859 26.65 27.66 -2.91
N HIS A 860 26.66 26.55 -3.67
CA HIS A 860 27.89 25.81 -3.94
C HIS A 860 28.92 26.66 -4.72
N ARG A 861 28.47 27.50 -5.67
CA ARG A 861 29.35 28.43 -6.38
C ARG A 861 29.93 29.48 -5.43
N LYS A 862 29.12 30.04 -4.53
CA LYS A 862 29.53 30.99 -3.49
C LYS A 862 30.56 30.36 -2.54
N MET A 863 30.29 29.17 -2.01
CA MET A 863 31.22 28.43 -1.15
C MET A 863 32.56 28.15 -1.84
N LYS A 864 32.53 27.73 -3.12
CA LYS A 864 33.77 27.50 -3.89
C LYS A 864 34.57 28.78 -4.13
N ALA A 865 33.91 29.94 -4.21
CA ALA A 865 34.58 31.22 -4.30
C ALA A 865 35.26 31.58 -2.95
N LEU A 866 34.56 31.41 -1.83
CA LEU A 866 35.10 31.67 -0.48
C LEU A 866 36.29 30.76 -0.13
N ARG A 867 36.24 29.47 -0.51
CA ARG A 867 37.37 28.54 -0.30
C ARG A 867 38.64 28.88 -1.07
N LYS A 868 38.58 29.79 -2.06
CA LYS A 868 39.79 30.25 -2.77
C LYS A 868 40.55 31.32 -1.99
N GLU A 869 39.93 31.91 -0.96
CA GLU A 869 40.60 32.89 -0.10
C GLU A 869 41.46 32.17 0.95
N PRO A 870 42.71 32.62 1.18
CA PRO A 870 43.64 31.95 2.09
C PRO A 870 43.11 31.97 3.53
N GLY A 871 43.06 30.80 4.19
CA GLY A 871 42.59 30.62 5.58
C GLY A 871 41.12 30.16 5.71
N GLN A 872 40.40 30.01 4.61
CA GLN A 872 38.94 29.75 4.59
C GLN A 872 38.53 28.37 4.05
N GLU A 873 39.39 27.34 4.19
CA GLU A 873 39.13 26.00 3.65
C GLU A 873 38.02 25.22 4.40
N HIS A 874 37.66 25.65 5.61
CA HIS A 874 36.74 24.95 6.52
C HIS A 874 35.24 25.11 6.18
N PHE A 875 34.89 26.01 5.25
CA PHE A 875 33.49 26.33 4.95
C PHE A 875 32.73 25.19 4.26
N GLN A 876 31.57 24.81 4.78
CA GLN A 876 30.64 23.81 4.24
C GLN A 876 29.32 24.46 3.81
N SER A 877 28.67 23.92 2.78
CA SER A 877 27.37 24.40 2.28
C SER A 877 26.23 23.94 3.18
N LEU A 878 25.23 24.81 3.44
CA LEU A 878 24.00 24.43 4.15
C LEU A 878 23.08 23.45 3.36
N TYR A 879 23.39 23.26 2.09
CA TYR A 879 22.72 22.31 1.20
C TYR A 879 23.58 21.03 1.07
N PRO A 880 22.95 19.84 1.07
CA PRO A 880 23.63 18.55 1.10
C PRO A 880 24.60 18.36 -0.08
N ALA A 881 25.67 17.61 0.17
CA ALA A 881 26.72 17.34 -0.81
C ALA A 881 26.24 16.40 -1.94
N LYS A 882 26.75 16.60 -3.15
CA LYS A 882 26.36 15.82 -4.34
C LYS A 882 27.18 14.53 -4.42
N THR A 883 26.55 13.37 -4.27
CA THR A 883 27.17 12.05 -4.47
C THR A 883 26.69 11.39 -5.77
N PRO A 884 27.53 10.62 -6.49
CA PRO A 884 27.11 9.90 -7.71
C PRO A 884 26.02 8.86 -7.42
N ALA A 885 26.02 8.32 -6.21
CA ALA A 885 24.96 7.50 -5.63
C ALA A 885 23.58 8.15 -5.69
N LEU A 886 23.50 9.43 -5.32
CA LEU A 886 22.27 10.22 -5.32
C LEU A 886 21.68 10.37 -6.74
N VAL A 887 22.51 10.37 -7.79
CA VAL A 887 22.06 10.45 -9.19
C VAL A 887 21.26 9.21 -9.59
N VAL A 888 21.82 8.02 -9.32
CA VAL A 888 21.16 6.74 -9.64
C VAL A 888 19.87 6.59 -8.84
N GLN A 889 19.91 6.95 -7.56
CA GLN A 889 18.74 6.90 -6.70
C GLN A 889 17.63 7.87 -7.16
N SER A 890 17.98 9.07 -7.64
CA SER A 890 17.01 10.04 -8.18
C SER A 890 16.39 9.59 -9.51
N ILE A 891 17.11 8.83 -10.34
CA ILE A 891 16.58 8.31 -11.62
C ILE A 891 15.61 7.13 -11.40
N MET A 892 15.84 6.29 -10.39
CA MET A 892 14.95 5.16 -10.08
C MET A 892 13.69 5.56 -9.30
N ARG A 893 13.67 6.74 -8.65
CA ARG A 893 12.56 7.23 -7.83
C ARG A 893 11.20 7.31 -8.54
N PRO A 894 11.08 7.89 -9.75
CA PRO A 894 9.81 7.93 -10.48
C PRO A 894 9.20 6.54 -10.69
N LEU A 895 10.02 5.53 -11.00
CA LEU A 895 9.56 4.16 -11.20
C LEU A 895 9.08 3.52 -9.89
N ARG A 896 9.74 3.81 -8.78
CA ARG A 896 9.34 3.32 -7.44
C ARG A 896 8.02 3.94 -6.98
N ILE A 897 7.80 5.23 -7.23
CA ILE A 897 6.54 5.92 -6.92
C ILE A 897 5.38 5.32 -7.74
N MET A 898 5.65 4.94 -9.00
CA MET A 898 4.68 4.25 -9.86
C MET A 898 4.37 2.81 -9.44
N SER A 899 5.08 2.25 -8.46
CA SER A 899 4.72 0.93 -7.88
C SER A 899 3.52 1.00 -6.92
N SER A 900 3.12 2.20 -6.48
CA SER A 900 1.89 2.39 -5.70
C SER A 900 0.66 2.17 -6.59
N PRO A 901 -0.27 1.26 -6.22
CA PRO A 901 -1.39 0.89 -7.10
C PRO A 901 -2.35 2.04 -7.40
N MET A 902 -2.57 2.97 -6.46
CA MET A 902 -3.47 4.12 -6.69
C MET A 902 -2.87 5.14 -7.67
N LEU A 903 -1.60 5.50 -7.48
CA LEU A 903 -0.88 6.38 -8.41
C LEU A 903 -0.76 5.72 -9.78
N PHE A 904 -0.45 4.43 -9.84
CA PHE A 904 -0.39 3.68 -11.09
C PHE A 904 -1.73 3.70 -11.85
N LEU A 905 -2.87 3.46 -11.18
CA LEU A 905 -4.19 3.46 -11.81
C LEU A 905 -4.60 4.83 -12.33
N LEU A 906 -4.34 5.90 -11.58
CA LEU A 906 -4.60 7.26 -12.02
C LEU A 906 -3.68 7.69 -13.17
N ALA A 907 -2.40 7.29 -13.12
CA ALA A 907 -1.47 7.47 -14.22
C ALA A 907 -1.93 6.71 -15.46
N LEU A 908 -2.39 5.46 -15.32
CA LEU A 908 -2.94 4.65 -16.41
C LEU A 908 -4.15 5.33 -17.06
N TYR A 909 -5.07 5.87 -16.25
CA TYR A 909 -6.25 6.57 -16.76
C TYR A 909 -5.88 7.85 -17.53
N MET A 910 -5.01 8.70 -16.98
CA MET A 910 -4.50 9.89 -17.69
C MET A 910 -3.76 9.51 -18.98
N SER A 911 -2.98 8.43 -18.93
CA SER A 911 -2.23 7.90 -20.07
C SER A 911 -3.14 7.42 -21.18
N PHE A 912 -4.21 6.70 -20.83
CA PHE A 912 -5.22 6.26 -21.78
C PHE A 912 -5.90 7.45 -22.48
N VAL A 913 -6.34 8.47 -21.73
CA VAL A 913 -6.94 9.68 -22.30
C VAL A 913 -5.95 10.44 -23.19
N PHE A 914 -4.66 10.48 -22.85
CA PHE A 914 -3.64 11.08 -23.71
C PHE A 914 -3.38 10.28 -24.98
N GLY A 915 -3.37 8.94 -24.89
CA GLY A 915 -3.30 8.08 -26.06
C GLY A 915 -4.47 8.35 -27.02
N LEU A 916 -5.68 8.52 -26.49
CA LEU A 916 -6.86 8.87 -27.28
C LEU A 916 -6.74 10.23 -27.98
N LEU A 917 -6.08 11.22 -27.36
CA LEU A 917 -5.79 12.50 -28.00
C LEU A 917 -4.92 12.32 -29.24
N TYR A 918 -3.84 11.55 -29.14
CA TYR A 918 -2.95 11.30 -30.28
C TYR A 918 -3.59 10.40 -31.35
N LEU A 919 -4.47 9.49 -30.94
CA LEU A 919 -5.31 8.73 -31.87
C LEU A 919 -6.17 9.68 -32.72
N ILE A 920 -6.84 10.65 -32.09
CA ILE A 920 -7.60 11.70 -32.79
C ILE A 920 -6.65 12.50 -33.72
N PHE A 921 -5.45 12.87 -33.25
CA PHE A 921 -4.46 13.55 -34.11
C PHE A 921 -4.15 12.79 -35.39
N THR A 922 -3.92 11.48 -35.31
CA THR A 922 -3.60 10.69 -36.52
C THR A 922 -4.80 10.41 -37.42
N THR A 923 -6.02 10.30 -36.87
CA THR A 923 -7.22 9.89 -37.60
C THR A 923 -8.03 11.05 -38.19
N THR A 924 -7.94 12.25 -37.61
CA THR A 924 -8.68 13.41 -38.11
C THR A 924 -8.20 13.85 -39.50
N THR A 925 -6.88 13.87 -39.76
CA THR A 925 -6.38 14.25 -41.09
C THR A 925 -6.89 13.28 -42.17
N THR A 926 -6.84 11.97 -41.92
CA THR A 926 -7.30 10.97 -42.89
C THR A 926 -8.81 11.05 -43.10
N LEU A 927 -9.60 11.17 -42.03
CA LEU A 927 -11.06 11.29 -42.12
C LEU A 927 -11.49 12.48 -43.01
N PHE A 928 -10.93 13.67 -42.78
CA PHE A 928 -11.34 14.87 -43.54
C PHE A 928 -10.79 14.87 -44.97
N THR A 929 -9.62 14.27 -45.21
CA THR A 929 -9.08 14.13 -46.58
C THR A 929 -9.88 13.09 -47.37
N ASP A 930 -10.03 11.88 -46.83
CA ASP A 930 -10.54 10.73 -47.56
C ASP A 930 -12.08 10.71 -47.64
N SER A 931 -12.77 11.04 -46.53
CA SER A 931 -14.25 10.97 -46.48
C SER A 931 -14.94 12.29 -46.84
N TYR A 932 -14.32 13.43 -46.55
CA TYR A 932 -14.90 14.76 -46.79
C TYR A 932 -14.26 15.52 -47.97
N GLY A 933 -13.19 14.97 -48.57
CA GLY A 933 -12.53 15.56 -49.73
C GLY A 933 -11.84 16.89 -49.46
N TRP A 934 -11.44 17.17 -48.21
CA TRP A 934 -10.75 18.41 -47.86
C TRP A 934 -9.31 18.40 -48.38
N SER A 935 -8.85 19.57 -48.83
CA SER A 935 -7.42 19.79 -49.07
C SER A 935 -6.63 19.74 -47.76
N LEU A 936 -5.35 19.34 -47.83
CA LEU A 936 -4.48 19.21 -46.67
C LEU A 936 -4.34 20.49 -45.81
N GLU A 937 -4.44 21.67 -46.43
CA GLU A 937 -4.47 22.98 -45.77
C GLU A 937 -5.68 23.13 -44.83
N LEU A 938 -6.84 22.62 -45.26
CA LEU A 938 -8.09 22.76 -44.54
C LEU A 938 -8.23 21.73 -43.41
N THR A 939 -7.60 20.55 -43.54
CA THR A 939 -7.68 19.50 -42.50
C THR A 939 -7.05 19.94 -41.18
N GLY A 940 -6.03 20.81 -41.22
CA GLY A 940 -5.46 21.45 -40.02
C GLY A 940 -6.48 22.27 -39.20
N LEU A 941 -7.53 22.82 -39.82
CA LEU A 941 -8.57 23.59 -39.14
C LEU A 941 -9.49 22.70 -38.29
N ALA A 942 -9.62 21.41 -38.60
CA ALA A 942 -10.49 20.48 -37.85
C ALA A 942 -10.07 20.36 -36.38
N TYR A 943 -8.78 20.57 -36.06
CA TYR A 943 -8.25 20.50 -34.70
C TYR A 943 -8.66 21.68 -33.82
N LEU A 944 -9.21 22.77 -34.38
CA LEU A 944 -9.72 23.90 -33.61
C LEU A 944 -10.86 23.49 -32.66
N GLY A 945 -11.64 22.45 -33.01
CA GLY A 945 -12.67 21.90 -32.12
C GLY A 945 -12.10 21.45 -30.78
N ILE A 946 -11.00 20.68 -30.81
CA ILE A 946 -10.28 20.23 -29.59
C ILE A 946 -9.70 21.45 -28.84
N GLY A 947 -9.14 22.42 -29.57
CA GLY A 947 -8.55 23.63 -29.00
C GLY A 947 -9.55 24.50 -28.24
N ILE A 948 -10.74 24.71 -28.79
CA ILE A 948 -11.82 25.43 -28.10
C ILE A 948 -12.23 24.66 -26.85
N GLY A 949 -12.30 23.33 -26.93
CA GLY A 949 -12.53 22.45 -25.79
C GLY A 949 -11.48 22.62 -24.68
N PHE A 950 -10.18 22.64 -25.04
CA PHE A 950 -9.09 22.90 -24.08
C PHE A 950 -9.21 24.26 -23.40
N CYS A 951 -9.55 25.31 -24.13
CA CYS A 951 -9.72 26.65 -23.57
C CYS A 951 -10.91 26.69 -22.59
N ALA A 952 -12.06 26.13 -22.98
CA ALA A 952 -13.24 26.04 -22.13
C ALA A 952 -13.03 25.17 -20.89
N GLY A 953 -12.30 24.06 -21.03
CA GLY A 953 -11.92 23.15 -19.95
C GLY A 953 -11.05 23.85 -18.92
N ASN A 954 -9.97 24.51 -19.36
CA ASN A 954 -9.09 25.27 -18.47
C ASN A 954 -9.82 26.35 -17.68
N PHE A 955 -10.66 27.13 -18.37
CA PHE A 955 -11.45 28.17 -17.73
C PHE A 955 -12.37 27.60 -16.64
N THR A 956 -13.02 26.47 -16.93
CA THR A 956 -13.88 25.77 -15.97
C THR A 956 -13.09 25.19 -14.80
N VAL A 957 -11.96 24.53 -15.03
CA VAL A 957 -11.06 24.01 -13.98
C VAL A 957 -10.60 25.14 -13.06
N ALA A 958 -10.16 26.27 -13.62
CA ALA A 958 -9.72 27.43 -12.86
C ALA A 958 -10.82 28.01 -11.95
N LYS A 959 -12.10 27.83 -12.32
CA LYS A 959 -13.24 28.28 -11.51
C LYS A 959 -13.72 27.24 -10.49
N ILE A 960 -13.55 25.95 -10.76
CA ILE A 960 -14.14 24.88 -9.94
C ILE A 960 -13.14 24.24 -8.98
N SER A 961 -11.87 24.10 -9.36
CA SER A 961 -10.89 23.27 -8.64
C SER A 961 -10.67 23.72 -7.18
N ASP A 962 -10.22 24.95 -6.95
CA ASP A 962 -9.94 25.44 -5.60
C ASP A 962 -11.20 25.59 -4.73
N PRO A 963 -12.34 26.13 -5.22
CA PRO A 963 -13.56 26.19 -4.42
C PRO A 963 -14.09 24.81 -4.01
N THR A 964 -13.91 23.79 -4.86
CA THR A 964 -14.32 22.41 -4.54
C THR A 964 -13.49 21.85 -3.41
N VAL A 965 -12.16 22.03 -3.45
CA VAL A 965 -11.27 21.63 -2.36
C VAL A 965 -11.65 22.34 -1.06
N VAL A 966 -11.79 23.67 -1.07
CA VAL A 966 -12.17 24.45 0.12
C VAL A 966 -13.51 23.98 0.69
N ARG A 967 -14.48 23.65 -0.17
CA ARG A 967 -15.79 23.12 0.25
C ARG A 967 -15.66 21.75 0.91
N LEU A 968 -14.87 20.84 0.34
CA LEU A 968 -14.64 19.50 0.87
C LEU A 968 -13.84 19.53 2.17
N THR A 969 -12.83 20.38 2.28
CA THR A 969 -12.06 20.59 3.52
C THR A 969 -12.95 21.13 4.63
N LYS A 970 -13.85 22.08 4.33
CA LYS A 970 -14.84 22.56 5.31
C LYS A 970 -15.84 21.49 5.74
N ALA A 971 -16.22 20.59 4.83
CA ALA A 971 -17.09 19.46 5.14
C ALA A 971 -16.37 18.37 5.96
N ASN A 972 -15.04 18.33 5.88
CA ASN A 972 -14.15 17.43 6.61
C ASN A 972 -13.51 18.10 7.84
N GLU A 973 -14.28 18.92 8.56
CA GLU A 973 -13.87 19.54 9.83
C GLU A 973 -12.58 20.40 9.76
N GLY A 974 -12.19 20.84 8.57
CA GLY A 974 -10.98 21.63 8.35
C GLY A 974 -9.73 20.82 8.00
N VAL A 975 -9.80 19.49 7.96
CA VAL A 975 -8.66 18.61 7.61
C VAL A 975 -8.59 18.44 6.09
N TYR A 976 -7.47 18.82 5.48
CA TYR A 976 -7.24 18.69 4.03
C TYR A 976 -6.63 17.32 3.69
N HIS A 977 -7.17 16.67 2.66
CA HIS A 977 -6.64 15.43 2.09
C HIS A 977 -6.39 15.60 0.58
N PRO A 978 -5.27 15.12 0.01
CA PRO A 978 -4.98 15.23 -1.42
C PRO A 978 -6.08 14.67 -2.33
N GLU A 979 -6.80 13.63 -1.90
CA GLU A 979 -7.90 12.98 -2.62
C GLU A 979 -9.04 13.95 -2.97
N MET A 980 -9.19 15.05 -2.21
CA MET A 980 -10.18 16.09 -2.49
C MET A 980 -9.95 16.77 -3.85
N ARG A 981 -8.73 16.71 -4.41
CA ARG A 981 -8.39 17.20 -5.76
C ARG A 981 -8.96 16.32 -6.89
N LEU A 982 -9.34 15.08 -6.59
CA LEU A 982 -9.87 14.15 -7.60
C LEU A 982 -11.37 14.34 -7.86
N ALA A 983 -12.11 15.01 -6.97
CA ALA A 983 -13.55 15.22 -7.12
C ALA A 983 -13.97 15.88 -8.46
N PRO A 984 -13.30 16.94 -8.96
CA PRO A 984 -13.61 17.51 -10.27
C PRO A 984 -13.43 16.53 -11.43
N CYS A 985 -12.56 15.53 -11.31
CA CYS A 985 -12.33 14.52 -12.34
C CYS A 985 -13.61 13.77 -12.72
N LEU A 986 -14.49 13.48 -11.73
CA LEU A 986 -15.77 12.81 -11.95
C LEU A 986 -16.73 13.63 -12.83
N PHE A 987 -16.65 14.96 -12.75
CA PHE A 987 -17.47 15.84 -13.59
C PHE A 987 -16.99 15.84 -15.06
N PHE A 988 -15.68 15.78 -15.28
CA PHE A 988 -15.10 15.83 -16.63
C PHE A 988 -15.09 14.48 -17.36
N ALA A 989 -15.07 13.36 -16.63
CA ALA A 989 -14.98 12.01 -17.19
C ALA A 989 -16.05 11.67 -18.27
N PRO A 990 -17.34 12.00 -18.11
CA PRO A 990 -18.38 11.64 -19.08
C PRO A 990 -18.21 12.31 -20.46
N PHE A 991 -17.49 13.43 -20.56
CA PHE A 991 -17.35 14.16 -21.82
C PHE A 991 -16.44 13.42 -22.83
N ILE A 992 -15.54 12.55 -22.36
CA ILE A 992 -14.67 11.74 -23.23
C ILE A 992 -15.49 10.75 -24.09
N PRO A 993 -16.30 9.84 -23.54
CA PRO A 993 -17.11 8.92 -24.35
C PRO A 993 -18.17 9.65 -25.18
N ILE A 994 -18.75 10.75 -24.67
CA ILE A 994 -19.68 11.58 -25.44
C ILE A 994 -19.01 12.10 -26.72
N SER A 995 -17.75 12.56 -26.62
CA SER A 995 -17.01 13.03 -27.78
C SER A 995 -16.75 11.92 -28.80
N PHE A 996 -16.25 10.76 -28.35
CA PHE A 996 -15.95 9.64 -29.26
C PHE A 996 -17.21 9.10 -29.95
N PHE A 997 -18.32 8.98 -29.21
CA PHE A 997 -19.59 8.56 -29.79
C PHE A 997 -20.08 9.58 -30.83
N TRP A 998 -20.05 10.87 -30.51
CA TRP A 998 -20.49 11.93 -31.42
C TRP A 998 -19.60 11.99 -32.67
N TYR A 999 -18.28 12.04 -32.49
CA TYR A 999 -17.31 12.06 -33.59
C TYR A 999 -17.45 10.82 -34.49
N GLY A 1000 -17.52 9.62 -33.91
CA GLY A 1000 -17.64 8.36 -34.67
C GLY A 1000 -18.98 8.24 -35.41
N TRP A 1001 -20.10 8.55 -34.75
CA TRP A 1001 -21.43 8.48 -35.37
C TRP A 1001 -21.58 9.47 -36.54
N THR A 1002 -21.05 10.68 -36.38
CA THR A 1002 -21.13 11.70 -37.44
C THR A 1002 -20.19 11.41 -38.60
N ALA A 1003 -19.04 10.80 -38.34
CA ALA A 1003 -18.15 10.25 -39.36
C ALA A 1003 -18.83 9.14 -40.18
N ASP A 1004 -19.43 8.14 -39.50
CA ASP A 1004 -20.14 7.00 -40.14
C ASP A 1004 -21.32 7.46 -41.02
N LYS A 1005 -22.09 8.46 -40.55
CA LYS A 1005 -23.25 8.98 -41.28
C LYS A 1005 -22.90 10.05 -42.32
N HIS A 1006 -21.62 10.35 -42.53
CA HIS A 1006 -21.16 11.41 -43.44
C HIS A 1006 -21.94 12.73 -43.25
N VAL A 1007 -22.20 13.10 -42.00
CA VAL A 1007 -22.93 14.33 -41.67
C VAL A 1007 -22.08 15.54 -42.03
N HIS A 1008 -22.68 16.70 -42.29
CA HIS A 1008 -21.95 17.93 -42.59
C HIS A 1008 -20.70 18.11 -41.71
N TRP A 1009 -19.54 18.34 -42.33
CA TRP A 1009 -18.19 18.35 -41.76
C TRP A 1009 -18.01 19.16 -40.46
N ILE A 1010 -18.85 20.17 -40.20
CA ILE A 1010 -18.79 20.96 -38.96
C ILE A 1010 -19.19 20.14 -37.73
N VAL A 1011 -20.09 19.18 -37.89
CA VAL A 1011 -20.65 18.40 -36.79
C VAL A 1011 -19.60 17.49 -36.13
N PRO A 1012 -18.76 16.73 -36.86
CA PRO A 1012 -17.66 16.00 -36.23
C PRO A 1012 -16.63 16.92 -35.55
N ILE A 1013 -16.37 18.12 -36.07
CA ILE A 1013 -15.48 19.10 -35.42
C ILE A 1013 -16.07 19.57 -34.08
N ILE A 1014 -17.37 19.87 -34.03
CA ILE A 1014 -18.07 20.19 -32.78
C ILE A 1014 -18.05 19.00 -31.82
N GLY A 1015 -18.17 17.78 -32.35
CA GLY A 1015 -18.06 16.54 -31.60
C GLY A 1015 -16.72 16.34 -30.89
N LEU A 1016 -15.64 17.00 -31.32
CA LEU A 1016 -14.31 16.98 -30.68
C LEU A 1016 -14.16 17.97 -29.51
N LEU A 1017 -15.05 18.96 -29.38
CA LEU A 1017 -15.01 19.95 -28.30
C LEU A 1017 -15.15 19.29 -26.91
N PRO A 1018 -16.11 18.38 -26.66
CA PRO A 1018 -16.22 17.67 -25.40
C PRO A 1018 -14.95 16.89 -25.01
N PHE A 1019 -14.19 16.35 -25.98
CA PHE A 1019 -12.93 15.66 -25.67
C PHE A 1019 -11.90 16.63 -25.10
N GLY A 1020 -11.71 17.80 -25.73
CA GLY A 1020 -10.82 18.83 -25.22
C GLY A 1020 -11.24 19.30 -23.81
N PHE A 1021 -12.55 19.54 -23.62
CA PHE A 1021 -13.10 19.96 -22.34
C PHE A 1021 -12.87 18.93 -21.23
N GLY A 1022 -13.22 17.66 -21.48
CA GLY A 1022 -13.04 16.56 -20.53
C GLY A 1022 -11.56 16.25 -20.25
N GLY A 1023 -10.74 16.22 -21.31
CA GLY A 1023 -9.33 15.85 -21.24
C GLY A 1023 -8.53 16.80 -20.34
N VAL A 1024 -8.71 18.11 -20.49
CA VAL A 1024 -8.03 19.10 -19.63
C VAL A 1024 -8.46 18.98 -18.17
N GLY A 1025 -9.74 18.76 -17.91
CA GLY A 1025 -10.24 18.60 -16.55
C GLY A 1025 -9.68 17.37 -15.83
N ILE A 1026 -9.60 16.24 -16.54
CA ILE A 1026 -8.97 15.01 -16.04
C ILE A 1026 -7.48 15.24 -15.79
N PHE A 1027 -6.78 15.85 -16.75
CA PHE A 1027 -5.34 16.07 -16.68
C PHE A 1027 -4.97 16.97 -15.51
N ALA A 1028 -5.65 18.11 -15.37
CA ALA A 1028 -5.39 19.05 -14.29
C ALA A 1028 -5.66 18.41 -12.91
N SER A 1029 -6.77 17.68 -12.76
CA SER A 1029 -7.14 17.05 -11.49
C SER A 1029 -6.12 15.99 -11.07
N ILE A 1030 -5.75 15.07 -11.96
CA ILE A 1030 -4.78 14.00 -11.67
C ILE A 1030 -3.38 14.56 -11.44
N GLN A 1031 -2.94 15.51 -12.29
CA GLN A 1031 -1.62 16.11 -12.13
C GLN A 1031 -1.49 16.88 -10.80
N THR A 1032 -2.53 17.61 -10.38
CA THR A 1032 -2.53 18.28 -9.06
C THR A 1032 -2.55 17.29 -7.90
N TYR A 1033 -3.30 16.20 -8.00
CA TYR A 1033 -3.27 15.12 -7.00
C TYR A 1033 -1.87 14.52 -6.84
N PHE A 1034 -1.15 14.26 -7.94
CA PHE A 1034 0.22 13.72 -7.89
C PHE A 1034 1.21 14.68 -7.19
N ILE A 1035 1.03 15.98 -7.41
CA ILE A 1035 1.84 17.02 -6.75
C ILE A 1035 1.54 17.02 -5.25
N ASP A 1036 0.26 17.09 -4.88
CA ASP A 1036 -0.17 17.23 -3.48
C ASP A 1036 0.09 15.93 -2.68
N ALA A 1037 -0.05 14.74 -3.28
CA ALA A 1037 0.18 13.45 -2.63
C ALA A 1037 1.67 13.10 -2.43
N SER A 1038 2.57 13.68 -3.23
CA SER A 1038 4.00 13.32 -3.21
C SER A 1038 4.89 14.31 -2.47
N GLY A 1039 4.34 15.41 -1.96
CA GLY A 1039 5.06 16.41 -1.14
C GLY A 1039 6.39 16.85 -1.76
N ALA A 1040 7.49 16.62 -1.03
CA ALA A 1040 8.86 16.96 -1.45
C ALA A 1040 9.31 16.28 -2.76
N TYR A 1041 8.67 15.16 -3.14
CA TYR A 1041 9.01 14.37 -4.33
C TYR A 1041 8.06 14.58 -5.52
N ALA A 1042 7.26 15.65 -5.50
CA ALA A 1042 6.29 15.98 -6.56
C ALA A 1042 6.87 15.95 -7.99
N ALA A 1043 8.10 16.44 -8.19
CA ALA A 1043 8.76 16.44 -9.49
C ALA A 1043 9.01 15.02 -10.04
N SER A 1044 9.42 14.08 -9.17
CA SER A 1044 9.64 12.68 -9.54
C SER A 1044 8.32 11.96 -9.85
N ALA A 1045 7.26 12.26 -9.09
CA ALA A 1045 5.93 11.71 -9.36
C ALA A 1045 5.35 12.20 -10.70
N VAL A 1046 5.50 13.50 -11.00
CA VAL A 1046 5.07 14.08 -12.29
C VAL A 1046 5.92 13.55 -13.45
N ALA A 1047 7.21 13.27 -13.24
CA ALA A 1047 8.06 12.60 -14.23
C ALA A 1047 7.56 11.18 -14.54
N GLY A 1048 7.22 10.38 -13.52
CA GLY A 1048 6.61 9.05 -13.68
C GLY A 1048 5.27 9.10 -14.42
N LEU A 1049 4.38 10.01 -14.01
CA LEU A 1049 3.11 10.28 -14.68
C LEU A 1049 3.29 10.66 -16.15
N THR A 1050 4.24 11.55 -16.43
CA THR A 1050 4.55 12.00 -17.79
C THR A 1050 5.11 10.87 -18.64
N ALA A 1051 5.99 10.04 -18.10
CA ALA A 1051 6.57 8.91 -18.81
C ALA A 1051 5.50 7.88 -19.20
N MET A 1052 4.64 7.50 -18.25
CA MET A 1052 3.54 6.57 -18.52
C MET A 1052 2.56 7.16 -19.55
N ARG A 1053 2.24 8.44 -19.42
CA ARG A 1053 1.38 9.17 -20.36
C ARG A 1053 1.93 9.13 -21.78
N CYS A 1054 3.22 9.40 -21.94
CA CYS A 1054 3.88 9.46 -23.25
C CYS A 1054 4.02 8.09 -23.91
N LEU A 1055 4.14 6.99 -23.14
CA LEU A 1055 4.09 5.63 -23.68
C LEU A 1055 2.76 5.35 -24.40
N PHE A 1056 1.63 5.68 -23.78
CA PHE A 1056 0.33 5.53 -24.43
C PHE A 1056 0.17 6.46 -25.63
N GLY A 1057 0.66 7.70 -25.54
CA GLY A 1057 0.70 8.64 -26.67
C GLY A 1057 1.51 8.14 -27.87
N ALA A 1058 2.58 7.36 -27.63
CA ALA A 1058 3.42 6.79 -28.67
C ALA A 1058 2.78 5.57 -29.35
N PHE A 1059 2.21 4.65 -28.56
CA PHE A 1059 1.78 3.33 -29.07
C PHE A 1059 0.29 3.22 -29.39
N LEU A 1060 -0.61 3.92 -28.66
CA LEU A 1060 -2.05 3.82 -28.93
C LEU A 1060 -2.46 4.29 -30.34
N PRO A 1061 -1.85 5.33 -30.95
CA PRO A 1061 -2.17 5.73 -32.32
C PRO A 1061 -1.90 4.65 -33.37
N LEU A 1062 -1.04 3.67 -33.08
CA LEU A 1062 -0.79 2.53 -33.97
C LEU A 1062 -2.02 1.65 -34.13
N ALA A 1063 -2.96 1.69 -33.17
CA ALA A 1063 -4.23 1.01 -33.26
C ALA A 1063 -5.25 1.74 -34.14
N GLY A 1064 -5.02 3.00 -34.54
CA GLY A 1064 -5.97 3.82 -35.30
C GLY A 1064 -6.27 3.37 -36.74
N PRO A 1065 -5.30 2.85 -37.51
CA PRO A 1065 -5.57 2.34 -38.86
C PRO A 1065 -6.40 1.03 -38.89
N ILE A 1066 -6.31 0.21 -37.84
CA ILE A 1066 -6.94 -1.12 -37.75
C ILE A 1066 -8.50 -1.06 -37.77
N PRO A 1067 -9.17 -0.14 -37.05
CA PRO A 1067 -10.62 -0.01 -37.07
C PRO A 1067 -11.18 0.71 -38.32
N LEU A 1068 -10.36 1.39 -39.12
CA LEU A 1068 -10.83 2.10 -40.32
C LEU A 1068 -10.79 1.26 -41.61
N THR A 1069 -9.99 0.19 -41.65
CA THR A 1069 -9.85 -0.68 -42.84
C THR A 1069 -10.66 -1.96 -42.78
N ARG A 1070 -11.40 -2.21 -41.69
CA ARG A 1070 -12.15 -3.45 -41.49
C ARG A 1070 -13.63 -3.11 -41.29
N ASP A 1071 -14.38 -3.15 -42.39
CA ASP A 1071 -15.81 -2.84 -42.55
C ASP A 1071 -16.81 -3.51 -41.58
N ASP A 1072 -16.40 -4.14 -40.46
CA ASP A 1072 -17.24 -5.16 -39.82
C ASP A 1072 -17.40 -5.17 -38.29
N TRP A 1073 -16.84 -4.24 -37.51
CA TRP A 1073 -16.91 -4.36 -36.03
C TRP A 1073 -17.60 -3.17 -35.34
N CYS A 1074 -18.94 -3.18 -35.36
CA CYS A 1074 -19.79 -3.24 -34.15
C CYS A 1074 -21.25 -2.82 -34.32
N TYR A 1075 -21.70 -2.32 -35.48
CA TYR A 1075 -23.12 -1.94 -35.65
C TYR A 1075 -23.94 -2.88 -36.56
N ALA A 1076 -23.29 -3.56 -37.53
CA ALA A 1076 -23.99 -4.41 -38.51
C ALA A 1076 -24.70 -5.65 -37.90
N ARG A 1077 -24.26 -6.12 -36.72
CA ARG A 1077 -24.89 -7.28 -36.04
C ARG A 1077 -26.12 -6.95 -35.20
N LEU A 1078 -26.36 -5.68 -34.86
CA LEU A 1078 -27.48 -5.29 -34.01
C LEU A 1078 -28.70 -4.79 -34.80
N THR A 1079 -28.56 -4.39 -36.05
CA THR A 1079 -29.66 -3.80 -36.83
C THR A 1079 -30.30 -4.72 -37.87
N GLY A 1080 -29.91 -5.99 -37.96
CA GLY A 1080 -30.67 -7.01 -38.71
C GLY A 1080 -31.08 -6.59 -40.13
N ARG A 1081 -30.21 -5.91 -40.89
CA ARG A 1081 -30.41 -5.65 -42.31
C ARG A 1081 -29.45 -6.55 -43.09
N ARG A 1082 -30.07 -7.46 -43.86
CA ARG A 1082 -29.44 -8.41 -44.77
C ARG A 1082 -28.60 -7.72 -45.83
#